data_AF-A0A0F0DN02-F1
#
_entry.id   AF-A0A0F0DN02-F1
#
_cell.length_a   1.000
_cell.length_b   1.000
_cell.length_c   1.000
_cell.angle_alpha   90.00
_cell.angle_beta   90.00
_cell.angle_gamma   90.00
#
_symmetry.space_group_name_H-M   'P 1'
#
loop_
_entity.id
_entity.type
_entity.pdbx_description
1 polymer ?
#
loop_
_entity_poly.entity_id
_entity_poly.type
_entity_poly.pdbx_seq_one_letter_code
_entity_poly.pdbx_strand_id
1 'polypeptide(L)'
;MGEHSAIQNLCAVHEGMTRYLIGGAWGFMDKSGKLVGEPRFDDAEDFSEGLAAVQVGKLWGFVNKSGDVVIAPAFESVGNFSHGLAAATRSGDGKSGYIDRTGQWVIAPSYQTVGPFQADTAMVSESYRNSLLIDQRGQVLKRFEAGLQVDEFPNAWGLYKAERDGARYLWRRGGERMPAPKQLAPYFNDIGDGDGLWLATQDQSNGDGSLWGAVDEQGHWVVPARFAELGVFQSGLAIARPAKDAANDKADTATLSGLIDRQGHFVQPARYQRIYRQPWGGYFAEYPDHGGLDIIGRDGNVLVSAETCRTLEEVSIEFPMEPKQWGAVKGCGQSWAFHAKAGMLHSRIAEPTAYASGTHLMLIRRPSEDGQDDGAEKAKGAAVQFDIFDTAGRRTVSSDDASMQGDQALTGQDDDVFLIPSGNTHAAREQQGALPLAVIIKDFEKVRVITRDGKVVTNPQWKYESSLLDYRYASGGKPVEGPLVVSTENGWGAIDGRGQWLVQPRYRRLSTFKDGVAFALDGKQWVLLERNGKSHALPEEGWQFKRVAPGVYMGDLRGDGDVQYIRFDMVTGQTTRVKLPVLAGYGDFHEGVASAQASDGQHWGLINDRGEWVVPPRFDGQFDAVVDEGDRLVGWRSTTYFKLGDSTESLYGWFSPQGQELAVPAYSAIDYDAEHGVLRLTKDGVLKGLMAPDGKLLLPAQYKDIQAAGDSYVLTGPTLYGLLDAHGEWSAPLAQVELSDLSNRPYQLKSRGADLVAFDIQGRQSTASAPQPIASGQEEPSQWWWPHTEHAYEDNETTVFYGFDFKERVRIPGQLPSYAAFSEGVVTFTPRGASRRVGEELALADSHGNVLGRYPYKEIGPMSDGFATFEQFAPRAPVGRKQAKKPSADDYEPRTRTGYLDRQGKVAIPPAFDRAESFSEGRAVVVAKDNIGMIDTHGKLVVHGAWMCGREPVILDAAGQVLWPTAAAKKKHC
;
A
#
# COMPACT_ATOMS: atom_id res chain seq x y z
N MET A 1 -9.91 -30.08 -22.59
CA MET A 1 -9.37 -29.72 -23.92
C MET A 1 -10.42 -30.02 -24.99
N GLY A 2 -10.14 -29.91 -26.29
CA GLY A 2 -11.17 -29.88 -27.34
C GLY A 2 -11.94 -31.21 -27.51
N GLU A 3 -13.27 -31.16 -27.37
CA GLU A 3 -14.19 -32.32 -27.36
C GLU A 3 -14.28 -33.10 -28.69
N HIS A 4 -13.52 -32.72 -29.73
CA HIS A 4 -13.60 -33.27 -31.08
C HIS A 4 -12.23 -33.75 -31.64
N SER A 5 -11.17 -33.70 -30.84
CA SER A 5 -9.85 -34.24 -31.21
C SER A 5 -9.82 -35.76 -31.15
N ALA A 6 -9.06 -36.39 -32.06
CA ALA A 6 -8.82 -37.83 -32.04
C ALA A 6 -8.02 -38.25 -30.78
N ILE A 7 -6.85 -37.64 -30.54
CA ILE A 7 -6.17 -37.70 -29.24
C ILE A 7 -6.89 -36.72 -28.31
N GLN A 8 -7.57 -37.21 -27.30
CA GLN A 8 -8.46 -36.42 -26.43
C GLN A 8 -7.68 -35.60 -25.39
N ASN A 9 -6.52 -36.10 -24.96
CA ASN A 9 -5.55 -35.41 -24.12
C ASN A 9 -4.12 -35.89 -24.43
N LEU A 10 -3.13 -35.05 -24.22
CA LEU A 10 -1.70 -35.36 -24.32
C LEU A 10 -0.98 -34.39 -23.41
N CYS A 11 -0.20 -34.89 -22.45
CA CYS A 11 0.43 -34.06 -21.42
C CYS A 11 1.87 -33.69 -21.79
N ALA A 12 2.46 -32.74 -21.05
CA ALA A 12 3.87 -32.42 -21.16
C ALA A 12 4.77 -33.67 -20.96
N VAL A 13 5.98 -33.65 -21.51
CA VAL A 13 6.94 -34.74 -21.32
C VAL A 13 7.57 -34.60 -19.94
N HIS A 14 7.31 -35.56 -19.05
CA HIS A 14 7.97 -35.67 -17.74
C HIS A 14 8.87 -36.90 -17.73
N GLU A 15 10.11 -36.71 -17.28
CA GLU A 15 11.11 -37.79 -17.16
C GLU A 15 11.34 -38.58 -18.48
N GLY A 16 11.21 -37.91 -19.62
CA GLY A 16 11.47 -38.43 -20.97
C GLY A 16 10.27 -39.08 -21.65
N MET A 17 9.11 -39.07 -20.99
CA MET A 17 7.88 -39.77 -21.36
C MET A 17 6.68 -38.81 -21.33
N THR A 18 5.64 -39.07 -22.13
CA THR A 18 4.33 -38.37 -22.00
C THR A 18 3.17 -39.36 -21.98
N ARG A 19 2.15 -39.04 -21.16
CA ARG A 19 0.84 -39.71 -21.13
C ARG A 19 -0.09 -39.10 -22.17
N TYR A 20 -0.85 -39.95 -22.87
CA TYR A 20 -1.83 -39.55 -23.87
C TYR A 20 -3.12 -40.35 -23.74
N LEU A 21 -4.27 -39.72 -24.01
CA LEU A 21 -5.60 -40.32 -24.00
C LEU A 21 -6.14 -40.38 -25.43
N ILE A 22 -6.49 -41.58 -25.91
CA ILE A 22 -7.12 -41.77 -27.22
C ILE A 22 -8.18 -42.88 -27.16
N GLY A 23 -9.33 -42.64 -27.81
CA GLY A 23 -10.42 -43.63 -27.86
C GLY A 23 -10.99 -44.03 -26.50
N GLY A 24 -10.77 -43.21 -25.46
CA GLY A 24 -11.14 -43.52 -24.07
C GLY A 24 -10.09 -44.32 -23.27
N ALA A 25 -8.91 -44.61 -23.82
CA ALA A 25 -7.82 -45.28 -23.11
C ALA A 25 -6.54 -44.44 -23.10
N TRP A 26 -5.86 -44.42 -21.97
CA TRP A 26 -4.53 -43.84 -21.82
C TRP A 26 -3.43 -44.80 -22.29
N GLY A 27 -2.36 -44.21 -22.81
CA GLY A 27 -1.10 -44.84 -23.12
C GLY A 27 0.07 -43.91 -22.84
N PHE A 28 1.28 -44.42 -23.03
CA PHE A 28 2.50 -43.64 -22.94
C PHE A 28 3.26 -43.70 -24.25
N MET A 29 4.01 -42.66 -24.53
CA MET A 29 5.02 -42.68 -25.58
C MET A 29 6.31 -42.08 -25.03
N ASP A 30 7.45 -42.58 -25.51
CA ASP A 30 8.72 -41.92 -25.26
C ASP A 30 8.79 -40.62 -26.08
N LYS A 31 9.72 -39.73 -25.74
CA LYS A 31 9.88 -38.48 -26.51
C LYS A 31 10.27 -38.67 -27.98
N SER A 32 10.62 -39.87 -28.47
CA SER A 32 10.72 -40.11 -29.92
C SER A 32 9.36 -40.30 -30.61
N GLY A 33 8.24 -40.20 -29.87
CA GLY A 33 6.88 -40.42 -30.35
C GLY A 33 6.55 -41.90 -30.60
N LYS A 34 7.51 -42.79 -30.29
CA LYS A 34 7.30 -44.22 -30.33
C LYS A 34 6.35 -44.59 -29.20
N LEU A 35 5.23 -45.21 -29.56
CA LEU A 35 4.24 -45.68 -28.58
C LEU A 35 4.86 -46.79 -27.70
N VAL A 36 4.68 -46.63 -26.40
CA VAL A 36 5.28 -47.47 -25.37
C VAL A 36 4.26 -48.57 -24.98
N GLY A 37 4.08 -49.45 -25.97
CA GLY A 37 2.96 -50.40 -26.07
C GLY A 37 1.69 -49.74 -26.63
N GLU A 38 0.63 -50.52 -26.80
CA GLU A 38 -0.68 -49.97 -27.14
C GLU A 38 -1.32 -49.29 -25.91
N PRO A 39 -2.10 -48.19 -26.10
CA PRO A 39 -2.89 -47.56 -25.04
C PRO A 39 -3.93 -48.56 -24.53
N ARG A 40 -3.90 -48.79 -23.22
CA ARG A 40 -4.58 -49.92 -22.55
C ARG A 40 -4.87 -49.65 -21.08
N PHE A 41 -4.67 -48.41 -20.65
CA PHE A 41 -4.87 -47.95 -19.29
C PHE A 41 -6.15 -47.12 -19.24
N ASP A 42 -6.93 -47.23 -18.18
CA ASP A 42 -8.17 -46.46 -18.01
C ASP A 42 -7.87 -45.05 -17.48
N ASP A 43 -6.76 -44.89 -16.77
CA ASP A 43 -6.17 -43.62 -16.35
C ASP A 43 -4.64 -43.70 -16.25
N ALA A 44 -3.95 -42.56 -16.23
CA ALA A 44 -2.49 -42.48 -16.20
C ALA A 44 -2.01 -41.15 -15.62
N GLU A 45 -0.98 -41.16 -14.76
CA GLU A 45 -0.29 -39.95 -14.28
C GLU A 45 1.08 -39.74 -14.93
N ASP A 46 1.69 -38.58 -14.69
CA ASP A 46 3.04 -38.25 -15.16
C ASP A 46 4.12 -39.06 -14.41
N PHE A 47 5.30 -39.17 -15.01
CA PHE A 47 6.42 -39.89 -14.40
C PHE A 47 7.05 -39.07 -13.26
N SER A 48 7.17 -39.68 -12.08
CA SER A 48 7.94 -39.19 -10.93
C SER A 48 8.84 -40.29 -10.38
N GLU A 49 10.08 -39.94 -10.05
CA GLU A 49 11.15 -40.88 -9.68
C GLU A 49 11.24 -42.10 -10.63
N GLY A 50 11.18 -41.85 -11.94
CA GLY A 50 11.30 -42.85 -13.00
C GLY A 50 10.10 -43.77 -13.22
N LEU A 51 8.99 -43.55 -12.51
CA LEU A 51 7.77 -44.36 -12.57
C LEU A 51 6.52 -43.50 -12.80
N ALA A 52 5.60 -43.95 -13.66
CA ALA A 52 4.27 -43.34 -13.81
C ALA A 52 3.19 -44.26 -13.28
N ALA A 53 2.21 -43.69 -12.58
CA ALA A 53 1.03 -44.42 -12.13
C ALA A 53 0.11 -44.72 -13.33
N VAL A 54 -0.44 -45.94 -13.40
CA VAL A 54 -1.31 -46.39 -14.50
C VAL A 54 -2.48 -47.20 -13.97
N GLN A 55 -3.71 -46.93 -14.41
CA GLN A 55 -4.89 -47.71 -14.03
C GLN A 55 -5.24 -48.76 -15.08
N VAL A 56 -5.62 -49.97 -14.66
CA VAL A 56 -6.21 -51.03 -15.50
C VAL A 56 -7.47 -51.56 -14.83
N GLY A 57 -8.61 -51.40 -15.51
CA GLY A 57 -9.97 -51.67 -15.04
C GLY A 57 -10.39 -50.75 -13.89
N LYS A 58 -9.87 -51.02 -12.70
CA LYS A 58 -9.98 -50.15 -11.50
C LYS A 58 -8.68 -50.07 -10.72
N LEU A 59 -7.68 -50.88 -11.07
CA LEU A 59 -6.46 -51.04 -10.29
C LEU A 59 -5.32 -50.25 -10.91
N TRP A 60 -4.81 -49.32 -10.14
CA TRP A 60 -3.54 -48.68 -10.35
C TRP A 60 -2.37 -49.65 -10.13
N GLY A 61 -1.30 -49.41 -10.87
CA GLY A 61 0.05 -49.95 -10.72
C GLY A 61 1.04 -48.89 -11.25
N PHE A 62 2.28 -49.28 -11.55
CA PHE A 62 3.26 -48.39 -12.18
C PHE A 62 4.00 -49.03 -13.35
N VAL A 63 4.22 -48.23 -14.39
CA VAL A 63 5.10 -48.57 -15.51
C VAL A 63 6.47 -47.92 -15.36
N ASN A 64 7.49 -48.58 -15.89
CA ASN A 64 8.76 -47.95 -16.22
C ASN A 64 8.65 -47.22 -17.58
N LYS A 65 9.74 -46.56 -17.96
CA LYS A 65 9.86 -45.83 -19.25
C LYS A 65 9.86 -46.74 -20.49
N SER A 66 9.95 -48.07 -20.32
CA SER A 66 9.76 -49.06 -21.40
C SER A 66 8.30 -49.47 -21.58
N GLY A 67 7.39 -49.03 -20.70
CA GLY A 67 5.99 -49.48 -20.67
C GLY A 67 5.81 -50.87 -20.08
N ASP A 68 6.90 -51.45 -19.55
CA ASP A 68 6.82 -52.63 -18.72
C ASP A 68 6.16 -52.23 -17.41
N VAL A 69 5.16 -53.00 -17.04
CA VAL A 69 4.51 -52.91 -15.74
C VAL A 69 5.48 -53.48 -14.70
N VAL A 70 6.30 -52.61 -14.12
CA VAL A 70 7.26 -52.98 -13.07
C VAL A 70 6.61 -53.10 -11.69
N ILE A 71 5.47 -52.43 -11.50
CA ILE A 71 4.59 -52.62 -10.34
C ILE A 71 3.20 -52.96 -10.88
N ALA A 72 2.78 -54.21 -10.72
CA ALA A 72 1.52 -54.72 -11.27
C ALA A 72 0.29 -53.90 -10.80
N PRO A 73 -0.71 -53.65 -11.68
CA PRO A 73 -2.06 -53.26 -11.30
C PRO A 73 -2.64 -54.15 -10.21
N ALA A 74 -2.50 -53.69 -8.97
CA ALA A 74 -2.79 -54.42 -7.74
C ALA A 74 -3.33 -53.49 -6.64
N PHE A 75 -3.50 -52.21 -6.94
CA PHE A 75 -3.84 -51.16 -5.99
C PHE A 75 -5.08 -50.39 -6.47
N GLU A 76 -6.08 -50.12 -5.64
CA GLU A 76 -7.31 -49.37 -6.01
C GLU A 76 -7.06 -47.87 -6.21
N SER A 77 -5.98 -47.34 -5.64
CA SER A 77 -5.44 -46.00 -5.88
C SER A 77 -3.94 -45.98 -5.60
N VAL A 78 -3.21 -45.07 -6.24
CA VAL A 78 -1.82 -44.73 -5.89
C VAL A 78 -1.60 -43.22 -6.02
N GLY A 79 -0.57 -42.69 -5.36
CA GLY A 79 -0.03 -41.35 -5.61
C GLY A 79 1.32 -41.40 -6.31
N ASN A 80 1.82 -40.25 -6.77
CA ASN A 80 3.16 -40.14 -7.35
C ASN A 80 4.25 -40.49 -6.33
N PHE A 81 5.37 -41.03 -6.81
CA PHE A 81 6.55 -41.25 -5.96
C PHE A 81 7.15 -39.92 -5.49
N SER A 82 7.44 -39.84 -4.20
CA SER A 82 8.15 -38.74 -3.56
C SER A 82 9.00 -39.27 -2.40
N HIS A 83 10.27 -38.85 -2.33
CA HIS A 83 11.27 -39.32 -1.36
C HIS A 83 11.43 -40.86 -1.36
N GLY A 84 11.30 -41.51 -2.51
CA GLY A 84 11.40 -42.97 -2.65
C GLY A 84 10.12 -43.76 -2.34
N LEU A 85 9.04 -43.11 -1.90
CA LEU A 85 7.79 -43.75 -1.49
C LEU A 85 6.60 -43.26 -2.33
N ALA A 86 5.69 -44.18 -2.67
CA ALA A 86 4.37 -43.85 -3.20
C ALA A 86 3.27 -44.34 -2.24
N ALA A 87 2.28 -43.48 -2.01
CA ALA A 87 1.00 -43.88 -1.43
C ALA A 87 0.34 -44.93 -2.34
N ALA A 88 -0.17 -46.04 -1.80
CA ALA A 88 -0.75 -47.11 -2.61
C ALA A 88 -1.79 -47.94 -1.83
N THR A 89 -2.93 -48.28 -2.44
CA THR A 89 -4.09 -48.90 -1.76
C THR A 89 -4.34 -50.32 -2.22
N ARG A 90 -4.04 -51.35 -1.42
CA ARG A 90 -4.23 -52.77 -1.82
C ARG A 90 -5.64 -53.08 -2.33
N SER A 91 -5.70 -53.78 -3.46
CA SER A 91 -6.92 -54.35 -4.03
C SER A 91 -7.60 -55.38 -3.12
N GLY A 92 -8.91 -55.25 -2.97
CA GLY A 92 -9.81 -56.24 -2.39
C GLY A 92 -10.25 -55.96 -0.96
N ASP A 93 -9.45 -55.19 -0.19
CA ASP A 93 -9.84 -54.67 1.11
C ASP A 93 -9.71 -53.13 1.22
N GLY A 94 -9.39 -52.45 0.12
CA GLY A 94 -9.26 -51.00 0.04
C GLY A 94 -8.21 -50.43 1.00
N LYS A 95 -7.13 -51.19 1.28
CA LYS A 95 -6.13 -50.80 2.28
C LYS A 95 -4.88 -50.14 1.71
N SER A 96 -4.86 -48.82 1.79
CA SER A 96 -3.68 -47.96 1.75
C SER A 96 -2.49 -48.42 2.62
N GLY A 97 -1.30 -48.11 2.11
CA GLY A 97 0.03 -48.24 2.70
C GLY A 97 1.01 -47.45 1.82
N TYR A 98 2.31 -47.75 1.91
CA TYR A 98 3.32 -47.16 1.01
C TYR A 98 4.26 -48.20 0.44
N ILE A 99 4.50 -48.09 -0.86
CA ILE A 99 5.43 -48.94 -1.61
C ILE A 99 6.72 -48.19 -1.94
N ASP A 100 7.80 -48.94 -2.09
CA ASP A 100 9.00 -48.48 -2.77
C ASP A 100 8.86 -48.59 -4.30
N ARG A 101 9.88 -48.12 -5.00
CA ARG A 101 10.01 -48.15 -6.47
C ARG A 101 10.16 -49.56 -7.07
N THR A 102 10.08 -50.62 -6.26
CA THR A 102 9.98 -52.02 -6.70
C THR A 102 8.59 -52.63 -6.46
N GLY A 103 7.64 -51.83 -5.94
CA GLY A 103 6.30 -52.27 -5.58
C GLY A 103 6.24 -53.10 -4.29
N GLN A 104 7.35 -53.21 -3.57
CA GLN A 104 7.36 -53.82 -2.25
C GLN A 104 6.88 -52.81 -1.22
N TRP A 105 6.08 -53.28 -0.27
CA TRP A 105 5.56 -52.45 0.79
C TRP A 105 6.65 -52.14 1.82
N VAL A 106 7.23 -50.94 1.78
CA VAL A 106 7.99 -50.39 2.91
C VAL A 106 7.07 -50.24 4.11
N ILE A 107 5.81 -49.89 3.86
CA ILE A 107 4.77 -49.71 4.86
C ILE A 107 3.55 -50.52 4.42
N ALA A 108 3.35 -51.67 5.09
CA ALA A 108 2.35 -52.66 4.71
C ALA A 108 0.91 -52.09 4.64
N PRO A 109 0.06 -52.63 3.73
CA PRO A 109 -1.31 -52.16 3.51
C PRO A 109 -2.19 -52.56 4.69
N SER A 110 -2.22 -51.67 5.67
CA SER A 110 -2.92 -51.81 6.94
C SER A 110 -3.93 -50.68 7.17
N TYR A 111 -3.92 -49.66 6.31
CA TYR A 111 -4.63 -48.41 6.50
C TYR A 111 -5.77 -48.25 5.48
N GLN A 112 -6.94 -47.75 5.87
CA GLN A 112 -8.05 -47.39 5.01
C GLN A 112 -7.77 -46.17 4.12
N THR A 113 -6.92 -45.24 4.59
CA THR A 113 -6.43 -44.08 3.83
C THR A 113 -4.98 -43.78 4.18
N VAL A 114 -4.28 -43.11 3.27
CA VAL A 114 -2.93 -42.54 3.44
C VAL A 114 -2.90 -41.15 2.79
N GLY A 115 -2.25 -40.18 3.42
CA GLY A 115 -1.89 -38.90 2.81
C GLY A 115 -0.48 -38.91 2.20
N PRO A 116 -0.05 -37.84 1.51
CA PRO A 116 1.33 -37.70 1.06
C PRO A 116 2.30 -37.54 2.24
N PHE A 117 3.54 -38.00 2.08
CA PHE A 117 4.60 -37.71 3.07
C PHE A 117 4.96 -36.24 3.06
N GLN A 118 4.90 -35.61 4.24
CA GLN A 118 5.33 -34.23 4.48
C GLN A 118 6.65 -34.28 5.26
N ALA A 119 7.75 -34.15 4.53
CA ALA A 119 9.10 -34.52 4.97
C ALA A 119 9.17 -35.98 5.46
N ASP A 120 9.24 -36.20 6.78
CA ASP A 120 9.45 -37.51 7.42
C ASP A 120 8.17 -38.16 7.96
N THR A 121 7.04 -37.44 7.99
CA THR A 121 5.77 -37.90 8.59
C THR A 121 4.61 -37.91 7.61
N ALA A 122 3.68 -38.86 7.77
CA ALA A 122 2.41 -38.88 7.05
C ALA A 122 1.22 -39.27 7.96
N MET A 123 0.05 -38.70 7.64
CA MET A 123 -1.22 -39.10 8.22
C MET A 123 -1.80 -40.29 7.44
N VAL A 124 -2.27 -41.31 8.16
CA VAL A 124 -2.92 -42.50 7.60
C VAL A 124 -4.10 -42.88 8.51
N SER A 125 -4.90 -43.89 8.19
CA SER A 125 -5.96 -44.36 9.11
C SER A 125 -6.15 -45.87 9.07
N GLU A 126 -6.28 -46.58 10.20
CA GLU A 126 -6.47 -48.06 10.20
C GLU A 126 -7.90 -48.51 9.81
N SER A 127 -8.84 -47.57 9.91
CA SER A 127 -10.23 -47.59 9.44
C SER A 127 -10.71 -46.14 9.30
N TYR A 128 -11.88 -45.90 8.71
CA TYR A 128 -12.56 -44.57 8.67
C TYR A 128 -12.80 -43.90 10.05
N ARG A 129 -12.40 -44.53 11.16
CA ARG A 129 -12.50 -44.00 12.52
C ARG A 129 -11.16 -43.95 13.28
N ASN A 130 -10.07 -44.47 12.71
CA ASN A 130 -8.82 -44.70 13.45
C ASN A 130 -7.64 -44.03 12.73
N SER A 131 -7.54 -42.71 12.72
CA SER A 131 -6.34 -42.04 12.18
C SER A 131 -5.06 -42.46 12.94
N LEU A 132 -3.92 -42.35 12.27
CA LEU A 132 -2.60 -42.76 12.71
C LEU A 132 -1.55 -41.80 12.13
N LEU A 133 -0.52 -41.43 12.89
CA LEU A 133 0.65 -40.70 12.40
C LEU A 133 1.82 -41.68 12.32
N ILE A 134 2.52 -41.71 11.18
CA ILE A 134 3.63 -42.64 10.94
C ILE A 134 4.86 -41.93 10.38
N ASP A 135 6.03 -42.54 10.53
CA ASP A 135 7.26 -42.15 9.84
C ASP A 135 7.41 -42.86 8.48
N GLN A 136 8.45 -42.50 7.71
CA GLN A 136 8.83 -43.13 6.43
C GLN A 136 9.15 -44.65 6.51
N ARG A 137 9.21 -45.24 7.71
CA ARG A 137 9.44 -46.68 7.94
C ARG A 137 8.16 -47.41 8.36
N GLY A 138 7.04 -46.72 8.45
CA GLY A 138 5.79 -47.27 8.98
C GLY A 138 5.79 -47.43 10.50
N GLN A 139 6.79 -46.87 11.21
CA GLN A 139 6.73 -46.80 12.67
C GLN A 139 5.60 -45.84 13.05
N VAL A 140 4.59 -46.38 13.74
CA VAL A 140 3.44 -45.60 14.18
C VAL A 140 3.85 -44.68 15.34
N LEU A 141 4.17 -43.44 14.99
CA LEU A 141 4.44 -42.34 15.92
C LEU A 141 3.21 -42.07 16.80
N LYS A 142 2.00 -42.16 16.23
CA LYS A 142 0.78 -42.18 17.03
C LYS A 142 -0.36 -43.01 16.47
N ARG A 143 -1.02 -43.74 17.38
CA ARG A 143 -2.37 -44.26 17.24
C ARG A 143 -3.36 -43.26 17.83
N PHE A 144 -4.25 -42.69 17.02
CA PHE A 144 -5.35 -41.86 17.50
C PHE A 144 -6.53 -42.76 17.91
N GLU A 145 -7.49 -42.22 18.67
CA GLU A 145 -8.58 -43.00 19.24
C GLU A 145 -9.67 -43.34 18.21
N ALA A 146 -10.34 -44.49 18.39
CA ALA A 146 -11.42 -44.89 17.49
C ALA A 146 -12.63 -43.94 17.60
N GLY A 147 -12.93 -43.24 16.51
CA GLY A 147 -13.92 -42.18 16.39
C GLY A 147 -13.31 -40.78 16.18
N LEU A 148 -11.97 -40.65 16.22
CA LEU A 148 -11.29 -39.38 15.99
C LEU A 148 -11.14 -39.09 14.50
N GLN A 149 -11.86 -38.08 14.02
CA GLN A 149 -11.50 -37.37 12.80
C GLN A 149 -10.24 -36.56 13.09
N VAL A 150 -9.28 -36.54 12.16
CA VAL A 150 -8.02 -35.80 12.28
C VAL A 150 -7.76 -35.12 10.95
N ASP A 151 -7.40 -33.83 10.98
CA ASP A 151 -7.02 -33.10 9.77
C ASP A 151 -5.80 -33.77 9.11
N GLU A 152 -5.86 -33.95 7.79
CA GLU A 152 -4.78 -34.57 7.01
C GLU A 152 -3.47 -33.76 7.09
N PHE A 153 -3.61 -32.44 7.20
CA PHE A 153 -2.51 -31.48 7.26
C PHE A 153 -2.47 -30.79 8.63
N PRO A 154 -1.27 -30.55 9.21
CA PRO A 154 -1.14 -29.74 10.40
C PRO A 154 -1.37 -28.26 10.09
N ASN A 155 -1.68 -27.46 11.12
CA ASN A 155 -1.68 -26.00 11.00
C ASN A 155 -0.25 -25.44 10.80
N ALA A 156 -0.12 -24.12 10.61
CA ALA A 156 1.16 -23.42 10.44
C ALA A 156 2.18 -23.59 11.59
N TRP A 157 1.76 -24.16 12.72
CA TRP A 157 2.59 -24.43 13.91
C TRP A 157 2.93 -25.93 14.08
N GLY A 158 2.59 -26.78 13.10
CA GLY A 158 2.86 -28.22 13.14
C GLY A 158 1.91 -29.01 14.06
N LEU A 159 0.72 -28.48 14.36
CA LEU A 159 -0.31 -29.15 15.15
C LEU A 159 -1.40 -29.75 14.26
N TYR A 160 -1.64 -31.05 14.38
CA TYR A 160 -2.79 -31.71 13.77
C TYR A 160 -4.02 -31.48 14.66
N LYS A 161 -5.08 -30.93 14.05
CA LYS A 161 -6.40 -30.76 14.67
C LYS A 161 -7.19 -32.07 14.59
N ALA A 162 -8.03 -32.34 15.57
CA ALA A 162 -8.83 -33.56 15.61
C ALA A 162 -10.15 -33.37 16.37
N GLU A 163 -11.17 -34.15 16.04
CA GLU A 163 -12.49 -34.10 16.67
C GLU A 163 -13.14 -35.49 16.81
N ARG A 164 -13.90 -35.69 17.88
CA ARG A 164 -14.76 -36.85 18.08
C ARG A 164 -15.95 -36.48 18.95
N ASP A 165 -17.16 -36.86 18.52
CA ASP A 165 -18.39 -36.72 19.31
C ASP A 165 -18.58 -35.26 19.85
N GLY A 166 -18.18 -34.25 19.06
CA GLY A 166 -18.17 -32.82 19.40
C GLY A 166 -16.97 -32.34 20.24
N ALA A 167 -16.18 -33.25 20.81
CA ALA A 167 -14.97 -32.92 21.56
C ALA A 167 -13.75 -32.82 20.64
N ARG A 168 -13.09 -31.65 20.64
CA ARG A 168 -11.90 -31.37 19.83
C ARG A 168 -10.60 -31.64 20.60
N TYR A 169 -9.51 -31.87 19.87
CA TYR A 169 -8.18 -32.24 20.35
C TYR A 169 -7.08 -31.67 19.44
N LEU A 170 -5.87 -31.53 19.99
CA LEU A 170 -4.70 -31.02 19.28
C LEU A 170 -3.53 -31.99 19.47
N TRP A 171 -2.68 -32.11 18.45
CA TRP A 171 -1.63 -33.13 18.42
C TRP A 171 -0.34 -32.59 17.82
N ARG A 172 0.77 -32.69 18.55
CA ARG A 172 2.10 -32.32 18.05
C ARG A 172 2.60 -33.36 17.05
N ARG A 173 3.43 -32.96 16.08
CA ARG A 173 4.11 -33.85 15.11
C ARG A 173 4.84 -35.06 15.73
N GLY A 174 5.23 -35.00 17.00
CA GLY A 174 5.78 -36.13 17.76
C GLY A 174 4.75 -37.17 18.27
N GLY A 175 3.45 -37.03 17.97
CA GLY A 175 2.40 -37.93 18.44
C GLY A 175 1.89 -37.66 19.86
N GLU A 176 2.32 -36.55 20.47
CA GLU A 176 1.87 -36.10 21.78
C GLU A 176 0.47 -35.46 21.70
N ARG A 177 -0.43 -35.86 22.59
CA ARG A 177 -1.77 -35.27 22.71
C ARG A 177 -1.68 -34.01 23.55
N MET A 178 -2.03 -32.87 22.97
CA MET A 178 -2.43 -31.72 23.76
C MET A 178 -3.91 -31.86 24.13
N PRO A 179 -4.29 -31.65 25.40
CA PRO A 179 -5.69 -31.51 25.77
C PRO A 179 -6.22 -30.20 25.20
N ALA A 180 -6.75 -30.22 23.99
CA ALA A 180 -7.64 -29.13 23.59
C ALA A 180 -8.87 -29.20 24.51
N PRO A 181 -9.23 -28.11 25.22
CA PRO A 181 -10.39 -28.15 26.08
C PRO A 181 -11.65 -28.38 25.25
N LYS A 182 -12.59 -29.15 25.81
CA LYS A 182 -13.89 -29.43 25.18
C LYS A 182 -14.65 -28.16 24.82
N GLN A 183 -14.29 -27.08 25.48
CA GLN A 183 -14.90 -25.77 25.42
C GLN A 183 -14.17 -24.81 24.48
N LEU A 184 -13.29 -25.22 23.56
CA LEU A 184 -12.78 -24.27 22.55
C LEU A 184 -13.91 -23.73 21.66
N ALA A 185 -13.82 -22.46 21.25
CA ALA A 185 -14.83 -21.82 20.40
C ALA A 185 -15.06 -22.60 19.08
N PRO A 186 -16.29 -22.68 18.53
CA PRO A 186 -16.56 -23.47 17.33
C PRO A 186 -15.89 -22.91 16.06
N TYR A 187 -15.61 -21.60 16.02
CA TYR A 187 -14.91 -20.93 14.92
C TYR A 187 -13.39 -21.15 15.01
N PHE A 188 -12.95 -22.38 14.74
CA PHE A 188 -11.60 -22.88 14.98
C PHE A 188 -10.49 -22.32 14.06
N ASN A 189 -10.83 -21.37 13.18
CA ASN A 189 -9.90 -20.72 12.27
C ASN A 189 -9.36 -19.39 12.82
N ASP A 190 -10.14 -18.72 13.68
CA ASP A 190 -9.82 -17.38 14.22
C ASP A 190 -9.17 -17.46 15.62
N ILE A 191 -8.31 -18.47 15.84
CA ILE A 191 -7.54 -18.62 17.08
C ILE A 191 -6.38 -17.62 17.07
N GLY A 192 -6.70 -16.35 17.32
CA GLY A 192 -5.72 -15.31 17.59
C GLY A 192 -5.09 -15.53 18.96
N ASP A 193 -3.85 -16.03 19.00
CA ASP A 193 -3.09 -16.24 20.25
C ASP A 193 -2.73 -14.89 20.91
N GLY A 194 -3.54 -14.50 21.90
CA GLY A 194 -3.34 -13.28 22.68
C GLY A 194 -2.54 -13.56 23.95
N ASP A 195 -1.28 -13.14 23.98
CA ASP A 195 -0.35 -13.32 25.11
C ASP A 195 -0.18 -14.78 25.60
N GLY A 196 -0.64 -15.78 24.83
CA GLY A 196 -0.73 -17.19 25.23
C GLY A 196 -2.02 -17.55 26.00
N LEU A 197 -3.18 -17.06 25.54
CA LEU A 197 -4.52 -17.50 25.94
C LEU A 197 -5.40 -17.75 24.71
N TRP A 198 -6.08 -18.89 24.71
CA TRP A 198 -6.90 -19.39 23.60
C TRP A 198 -8.38 -19.12 23.87
N LEU A 199 -9.16 -18.66 22.89
CA LEU A 199 -10.59 -18.36 23.08
C LEU A 199 -11.48 -19.61 23.12
N ALA A 200 -12.42 -19.63 24.07
CA ALA A 200 -13.13 -20.84 24.47
C ALA A 200 -14.60 -20.55 24.87
N THR A 201 -15.56 -21.29 24.32
CA THR A 201 -17.00 -21.25 24.64
C THR A 201 -17.49 -22.49 25.42
N GLN A 202 -18.20 -22.30 26.53
CA GLN A 202 -18.94 -23.34 27.26
C GLN A 202 -20.45 -23.23 27.00
N ASP A 203 -21.09 -24.29 26.52
CA ASP A 203 -22.54 -24.31 26.31
C ASP A 203 -23.34 -24.29 27.61
N GLN A 204 -24.35 -23.43 27.65
CA GLN A 204 -25.44 -23.45 28.63
C GLN A 204 -26.54 -24.40 28.13
N SER A 205 -26.85 -25.44 28.91
CA SER A 205 -27.86 -26.47 28.55
C SER A 205 -29.30 -25.96 28.41
N ASN A 206 -29.54 -24.66 28.64
CA ASN A 206 -30.84 -24.07 28.90
C ASN A 206 -31.29 -23.05 27.83
N GLY A 207 -30.47 -22.79 26.79
CA GLY A 207 -30.93 -22.14 25.54
C GLY A 207 -30.45 -20.71 25.24
N ASP A 208 -29.75 -20.02 26.16
CA ASP A 208 -29.28 -18.62 25.97
C ASP A 208 -27.94 -18.47 25.21
N GLY A 209 -27.42 -19.55 24.62
CA GLY A 209 -26.19 -19.55 23.84
C GLY A 209 -24.91 -19.93 24.60
N SER A 210 -23.79 -19.97 23.89
CA SER A 210 -22.49 -20.46 24.40
C SER A 210 -21.68 -19.34 25.06
N LEU A 211 -21.14 -19.60 26.26
CA LEU A 211 -20.43 -18.60 27.07
C LEU A 211 -18.93 -18.59 26.79
N TRP A 212 -18.42 -17.48 26.29
CA TRP A 212 -17.00 -17.24 26.06
C TRP A 212 -16.21 -17.08 27.36
N GLY A 213 -14.92 -17.42 27.26
CA GLY A 213 -13.84 -17.35 28.23
C GLY A 213 -12.53 -17.71 27.51
N ALA A 214 -11.45 -17.96 28.23
CA ALA A 214 -10.15 -18.33 27.65
C ALA A 214 -9.33 -19.30 28.51
N VAL A 215 -8.47 -20.06 27.82
CA VAL A 215 -7.74 -21.22 28.36
C VAL A 215 -6.25 -21.15 28.06
N ASP A 216 -5.43 -21.84 28.86
CA ASP A 216 -3.99 -22.01 28.58
C ASP A 216 -3.73 -23.09 27.51
N GLU A 217 -2.46 -23.24 27.10
CA GLU A 217 -2.01 -24.30 26.18
C GLU A 217 -2.27 -25.74 26.70
N GLN A 218 -2.58 -25.89 28.00
CA GLN A 218 -2.89 -27.14 28.68
C GLN A 218 -4.40 -27.33 28.88
N GLY A 219 -5.23 -26.42 28.36
CA GLY A 219 -6.68 -26.47 28.38
C GLY A 219 -7.34 -26.13 29.72
N HIS A 220 -6.62 -25.57 30.69
CA HIS A 220 -7.22 -25.06 31.91
C HIS A 220 -7.85 -23.70 31.67
N TRP A 221 -9.02 -23.46 32.28
CA TRP A 221 -9.62 -22.12 32.33
C TRP A 221 -8.74 -21.17 33.13
N VAL A 222 -8.09 -20.22 32.44
CA VAL A 222 -7.47 -19.06 33.08
C VAL A 222 -8.49 -17.92 33.20
N VAL A 223 -9.37 -17.80 32.19
CA VAL A 223 -10.50 -16.87 32.13
C VAL A 223 -11.79 -17.70 32.05
N PRO A 224 -12.59 -17.83 33.12
CA PRO A 224 -13.75 -18.73 33.13
C PRO A 224 -14.81 -18.33 32.09
N ALA A 225 -15.47 -19.34 31.50
CA ALA A 225 -16.57 -19.13 30.56
C ALA A 225 -17.81 -18.50 31.21
N ARG A 226 -17.94 -17.18 31.09
CA ARG A 226 -19.02 -16.37 31.67
C ARG A 226 -19.41 -15.13 30.85
N PHE A 227 -18.88 -15.02 29.63
CA PHE A 227 -19.01 -13.87 28.76
C PHE A 227 -19.91 -14.20 27.56
N ALA A 228 -20.74 -13.27 27.10
CA ALA A 228 -21.49 -13.40 25.85
C ALA A 228 -20.60 -13.16 24.61
N GLU A 229 -19.53 -12.37 24.75
CA GLU A 229 -18.46 -12.15 23.76
C GLU A 229 -17.13 -11.97 24.49
N LEU A 230 -16.03 -12.41 23.86
CA LEU A 230 -14.66 -12.16 24.32
C LEU A 230 -13.74 -11.94 23.12
N GLY A 231 -13.03 -10.81 23.10
CA GLY A 231 -11.97 -10.52 22.14
C GLY A 231 -10.62 -11.14 22.51
N VAL A 232 -9.66 -11.08 21.59
CA VAL A 232 -8.29 -11.57 21.79
C VAL A 232 -7.54 -10.70 22.80
N PHE A 233 -6.73 -11.32 23.66
CA PHE A 233 -5.87 -10.63 24.62
C PHE A 233 -4.74 -9.86 23.93
N GLN A 234 -4.54 -8.61 24.32
CA GLN A 234 -3.43 -7.77 23.84
C GLN A 234 -2.83 -6.97 25.00
N SER A 235 -1.57 -7.25 25.33
CA SER A 235 -0.87 -6.61 26.47
C SER A 235 -1.50 -6.94 27.84
N GLY A 236 -2.12 -8.11 27.96
CA GLY A 236 -2.73 -8.62 29.19
C GLY A 236 -4.23 -8.37 29.34
N LEU A 237 -4.87 -7.68 28.39
CA LEU A 237 -6.28 -7.29 28.46
C LEU A 237 -7.09 -7.74 27.24
N ALA A 238 -8.36 -8.06 27.46
CA ALA A 238 -9.34 -8.31 26.41
C ALA A 238 -10.64 -7.54 26.64
N ILE A 239 -11.34 -7.17 25.56
CA ILE A 239 -12.71 -6.64 25.59
C ILE A 239 -13.67 -7.82 25.78
N ALA A 240 -14.58 -7.74 26.75
CA ALA A 240 -15.52 -8.82 27.06
C ALA A 240 -16.91 -8.30 27.46
N ARG A 241 -17.96 -8.92 26.93
CA ARG A 241 -19.37 -8.66 27.29
C ARG A 241 -19.82 -9.79 28.22
N PRO A 242 -20.44 -9.55 29.39
CA PRO A 242 -20.91 -10.62 30.26
C PRO A 242 -22.13 -11.31 29.66
N ALA A 243 -22.40 -12.53 30.10
CA ALA A 243 -23.69 -13.16 29.83
C ALA A 243 -24.80 -12.60 30.73
N LYS A 244 -26.06 -12.87 30.38
CA LYS A 244 -27.20 -12.62 31.28
C LYS A 244 -27.14 -13.57 32.47
N ASP A 245 -27.08 -13.01 33.68
CA ASP A 245 -27.35 -13.79 34.89
C ASP A 245 -28.84 -14.19 34.92
N ALA A 246 -29.13 -15.47 34.72
CA ALA A 246 -30.48 -16.04 34.86
C ALA A 246 -31.04 -16.02 36.31
N ALA A 247 -30.45 -15.19 37.18
CA ALA A 247 -30.73 -15.09 38.60
C ALA A 247 -30.79 -13.63 39.13
N ASN A 248 -30.61 -12.60 38.28
CA ASN A 248 -30.73 -11.20 38.70
C ASN A 248 -31.39 -10.33 37.63
N ASP A 249 -32.51 -9.70 37.99
CA ASP A 249 -33.46 -9.10 37.05
C ASP A 249 -33.09 -7.65 36.66
N LYS A 250 -32.03 -7.51 35.86
CA LYS A 250 -31.65 -6.25 35.19
C LYS A 250 -31.26 -6.53 33.73
N ALA A 251 -32.16 -6.21 32.81
CA ALA A 251 -32.05 -6.59 31.41
C ALA A 251 -30.90 -5.90 30.64
N ASP A 252 -30.44 -4.74 31.12
CA ASP A 252 -29.64 -3.79 30.31
C ASP A 252 -28.14 -4.09 30.26
N THR A 253 -27.56 -4.82 31.23
CA THR A 253 -26.11 -5.12 31.23
C THR A 253 -25.71 -6.15 30.17
N ALA A 254 -26.68 -6.87 29.59
CA ALA A 254 -26.46 -7.94 28.62
C ALA A 254 -25.82 -7.47 27.30
N THR A 255 -25.97 -6.18 26.97
CA THR A 255 -25.44 -5.56 25.75
C THR A 255 -24.13 -4.82 25.98
N LEU A 256 -23.59 -4.80 27.21
CA LEU A 256 -22.51 -3.91 27.62
C LEU A 256 -21.17 -4.64 27.77
N SER A 257 -20.14 -4.15 27.08
CA SER A 257 -18.76 -4.60 27.22
C SER A 257 -18.08 -4.00 28.46
N GLY A 258 -17.02 -4.67 28.91
CA GLY A 258 -16.00 -4.23 29.86
C GLY A 258 -14.61 -4.69 29.39
N LEU A 259 -13.57 -4.46 30.20
CA LEU A 259 -12.23 -5.03 29.98
C LEU A 259 -11.89 -6.06 31.05
N ILE A 260 -11.32 -7.19 30.65
CA ILE A 260 -10.87 -8.25 31.56
C ILE A 260 -9.36 -8.46 31.55
N ASP A 261 -8.81 -8.88 32.69
CA ASP A 261 -7.44 -9.37 32.81
C ASP A 261 -7.32 -10.82 32.29
N ARG A 262 -6.07 -11.32 32.24
CA ARG A 262 -5.76 -12.71 31.88
C ARG A 262 -6.33 -13.76 32.82
N GLN A 263 -6.93 -13.37 33.95
CA GLN A 263 -7.59 -14.23 34.93
C GLN A 263 -9.13 -14.15 34.84
N GLY A 264 -9.64 -13.33 33.92
CA GLY A 264 -11.07 -13.16 33.69
C GLY A 264 -11.79 -12.29 34.72
N HIS A 265 -11.06 -11.53 35.54
CA HIS A 265 -11.67 -10.46 36.34
C HIS A 265 -11.89 -9.24 35.46
N PHE A 266 -13.01 -8.55 35.66
CA PHE A 266 -13.22 -7.25 35.04
C PHE A 266 -12.27 -6.22 35.68
N VAL A 267 -11.22 -5.83 34.96
CA VAL A 267 -10.43 -4.63 35.30
C VAL A 267 -11.29 -3.39 35.07
N GLN A 268 -12.12 -3.41 34.02
CA GLN A 268 -13.25 -2.50 33.88
C GLN A 268 -14.59 -3.24 33.79
N PRO A 269 -15.59 -2.85 34.60
CA PRO A 269 -16.88 -3.54 34.63
C PRO A 269 -17.63 -3.41 33.30
N ALA A 270 -18.55 -4.33 33.08
CA ALA A 270 -19.43 -4.35 31.92
C ALA A 270 -20.50 -3.27 31.98
N ARG A 271 -20.14 -2.05 31.55
CA ARG A 271 -21.01 -0.86 31.60
C ARG A 271 -21.01 -0.02 30.31
N TYR A 272 -20.25 -0.42 29.30
CA TYR A 272 -20.06 0.36 28.07
C TYR A 272 -20.76 -0.32 26.90
N GLN A 273 -21.52 0.44 26.10
CA GLN A 273 -22.12 -0.07 24.87
C GLN A 273 -21.07 -0.50 23.84
N ARG A 274 -19.91 0.19 23.81
CA ARG A 274 -18.78 -0.13 22.94
C ARG A 274 -17.45 0.15 23.63
N ILE A 275 -16.40 -0.55 23.23
CA ILE A 275 -15.01 -0.25 23.59
C ILE A 275 -14.16 -0.29 22.33
N TYR A 276 -13.41 0.77 22.05
CA TYR A 276 -12.49 0.87 20.91
C TYR A 276 -11.05 0.90 21.41
N ARG A 277 -10.16 0.16 20.75
CA ARG A 277 -8.72 0.25 21.00
C ARG A 277 -8.11 1.40 20.20
N GLN A 278 -7.30 2.22 20.84
CA GLN A 278 -6.71 3.42 20.25
C GLN A 278 -5.28 3.19 19.74
N PRO A 279 -4.75 3.99 18.79
CA PRO A 279 -3.38 3.86 18.29
C PRO A 279 -2.31 3.99 19.37
N TRP A 280 -2.58 4.73 20.45
CA TRP A 280 -1.72 4.83 21.63
C TRP A 280 -1.84 3.61 22.57
N GLY A 281 -2.63 2.60 22.26
CA GLY A 281 -2.65 1.26 22.86
C GLY A 281 -3.60 1.04 24.04
N GLY A 282 -4.22 2.09 24.57
CA GLY A 282 -5.34 1.97 25.52
C GLY A 282 -6.70 1.97 24.80
N TYR A 283 -7.76 2.33 25.52
CA TYR A 283 -9.13 2.16 25.07
C TYR A 283 -10.03 3.37 25.37
N PHE A 284 -11.01 3.59 24.50
CA PHE A 284 -12.13 4.53 24.68
C PHE A 284 -13.43 3.72 24.81
N ALA A 285 -14.29 4.02 25.79
CA ALA A 285 -15.44 3.18 26.14
C ALA A 285 -16.75 3.99 26.34
N GLU A 286 -17.74 3.79 25.47
CA GLU A 286 -18.98 4.58 25.38
C GLU A 286 -20.07 4.06 26.35
N TYR A 287 -20.73 4.92 27.12
CA TYR A 287 -21.90 4.55 27.93
C TYR A 287 -23.21 4.50 27.12
N PRO A 288 -24.10 3.52 27.38
CA PRO A 288 -25.32 3.31 26.59
C PRO A 288 -26.34 4.47 26.70
N ASP A 289 -26.52 5.04 27.90
CA ASP A 289 -27.68 5.90 28.18
C ASP A 289 -27.45 7.39 27.89
N HIS A 290 -26.18 7.82 27.82
CA HIS A 290 -25.80 9.24 27.89
C HIS A 290 -24.70 9.66 26.90
N GLY A 291 -24.09 8.74 26.14
CA GLY A 291 -23.02 9.05 25.18
C GLY A 291 -21.68 9.48 25.82
N GLY A 292 -21.57 9.53 27.14
CA GLY A 292 -20.32 9.78 27.85
C GLY A 292 -19.28 8.68 27.64
N LEU A 293 -18.01 9.02 27.84
CA LEU A 293 -16.87 8.16 27.54
C LEU A 293 -16.00 7.89 28.79
N ASP A 294 -15.61 6.64 29.03
CA ASP A 294 -14.46 6.31 29.88
C ASP A 294 -13.19 6.19 29.02
N ILE A 295 -12.09 6.76 29.50
CA ILE A 295 -10.75 6.56 28.92
C ILE A 295 -10.00 5.58 29.81
N ILE A 296 -9.50 4.50 29.19
CA ILE A 296 -8.92 3.37 29.91
C ILE A 296 -7.48 3.14 29.42
N GLY A 297 -6.55 2.98 30.36
CA GLY A 297 -5.13 2.81 30.07
C GLY A 297 -4.77 1.47 29.41
N ARG A 298 -3.50 1.34 28.99
CA ARG A 298 -2.92 0.07 28.52
C ARG A 298 -2.92 -1.03 29.59
N ASP A 299 -2.97 -0.62 30.84
CA ASP A 299 -3.05 -1.41 32.07
C ASP A 299 -4.50 -1.68 32.52
N GLY A 300 -5.49 -1.14 31.81
CA GLY A 300 -6.90 -1.38 32.08
C GLY A 300 -7.48 -0.48 33.17
N ASN A 301 -6.69 0.41 33.77
CA ASN A 301 -7.20 1.37 34.75
C ASN A 301 -8.01 2.49 34.07
N VAL A 302 -9.14 2.91 34.65
CA VAL A 302 -9.80 4.14 34.20
C VAL A 302 -8.86 5.30 34.49
N LEU A 303 -8.47 6.00 33.43
CA LEU A 303 -7.70 7.23 33.51
C LEU A 303 -8.64 8.43 33.70
N VAL A 304 -9.81 8.39 33.06
CA VAL A 304 -10.89 9.39 33.16
C VAL A 304 -12.25 8.69 33.04
N SER A 305 -13.19 8.95 33.95
CA SER A 305 -14.52 8.31 33.91
C SER A 305 -15.69 9.26 33.68
N ALA A 306 -16.64 8.87 32.83
CA ALA A 306 -17.85 9.63 32.55
C ALA A 306 -18.94 9.54 33.65
N GLU A 307 -18.85 8.56 34.57
CA GLU A 307 -19.67 8.57 35.79
C GLU A 307 -19.32 9.75 36.71
N THR A 308 -18.01 9.98 36.89
CA THR A 308 -17.50 11.20 37.55
C THR A 308 -17.59 12.43 36.65
N CYS A 309 -17.62 12.23 35.32
CA CYS A 309 -17.59 13.33 34.36
C CYS A 309 -18.54 13.17 33.15
N ARG A 310 -19.80 13.57 33.33
CA ARG A 310 -20.84 13.43 32.29
C ARG A 310 -20.65 14.29 31.04
N THR A 311 -19.71 15.24 31.03
CA THR A 311 -19.38 16.09 29.87
C THR A 311 -18.00 15.76 29.30
N LEU A 312 -17.64 14.47 29.29
CA LEU A 312 -16.36 14.05 28.70
C LEU A 312 -16.44 14.03 27.17
N GLU A 313 -15.69 14.93 26.53
CA GLU A 313 -15.69 15.19 25.09
C GLU A 313 -14.26 15.19 24.55
N GLU A 314 -14.03 14.52 23.42
CA GLU A 314 -12.76 14.63 22.70
C GLU A 314 -12.53 16.08 22.24
N VAL A 315 -11.34 16.62 22.52
CA VAL A 315 -10.98 17.98 22.11
C VAL A 315 -10.43 17.91 20.69
N SER A 316 -11.17 18.46 19.74
CA SER A 316 -10.65 18.71 18.39
C SER A 316 -9.34 19.49 18.48
N ILE A 317 -8.26 18.93 17.92
CA ILE A 317 -6.95 19.56 17.91
C ILE A 317 -6.87 20.48 16.69
N GLU A 318 -6.81 21.79 16.93
CA GLU A 318 -6.64 22.79 15.88
C GLU A 318 -5.20 22.74 15.33
N PHE A 319 -5.12 22.56 14.01
CA PHE A 319 -3.93 22.22 13.20
C PHE A 319 -2.81 23.30 13.23
N PRO A 320 -1.52 22.91 13.09
CA PRO A 320 -0.96 22.32 11.85
C PRO A 320 -0.24 20.96 11.98
N MET A 321 -0.39 20.14 10.92
CA MET A 321 0.15 18.79 10.67
C MET A 321 -0.35 17.65 11.58
N GLU A 322 -0.40 16.43 11.01
CA GLU A 322 -0.79 15.21 11.71
C GLU A 322 0.09 14.91 12.93
N PRO A 323 -0.54 14.58 14.07
CA PRO A 323 0.10 13.81 15.10
C PRO A 323 -0.80 12.64 15.51
N LYS A 324 -0.73 11.50 14.79
CA LYS A 324 -1.24 10.20 15.28
C LYS A 324 -0.58 9.74 16.61
N GLN A 325 0.28 10.58 17.18
CA GLN A 325 0.97 10.45 18.45
C GLN A 325 0.31 11.24 19.60
N TRP A 326 -0.49 12.28 19.32
CA TRP A 326 -1.13 13.14 20.32
C TRP A 326 -2.66 13.01 20.29
N GLY A 327 -3.30 13.15 21.46
CA GLY A 327 -4.75 13.31 21.61
C GLY A 327 -5.07 14.20 22.81
N ALA A 328 -6.31 14.71 22.90
CA ALA A 328 -6.76 15.53 24.02
C ALA A 328 -8.25 15.30 24.31
N VAL A 329 -8.63 15.29 25.59
CA VAL A 329 -10.03 15.13 26.04
C VAL A 329 -10.31 16.12 27.18
N LYS A 330 -11.50 16.72 27.18
CA LYS A 330 -11.96 17.69 28.18
C LYS A 330 -13.19 17.17 28.90
N GLY A 331 -13.43 17.68 30.11
CA GLY A 331 -14.73 17.58 30.77
C GLY A 331 -14.68 17.98 32.23
N CYS A 332 -15.82 18.49 32.73
CA CYS A 332 -16.11 18.59 34.16
C CYS A 332 -15.06 19.33 34.99
N GLY A 333 -14.58 20.47 34.48
CA GLY A 333 -13.55 21.27 35.14
C GLY A 333 -12.10 20.79 34.94
N GLN A 334 -11.87 19.75 34.14
CA GLN A 334 -10.55 19.16 33.90
C GLN A 334 -10.30 18.88 32.40
N SER A 335 -9.05 18.58 32.07
CA SER A 335 -8.64 18.10 30.75
C SER A 335 -7.36 17.29 30.82
N TRP A 336 -7.18 16.45 29.80
CA TRP A 336 -6.09 15.49 29.71
C TRP A 336 -5.54 15.45 28.30
N ALA A 337 -4.22 15.44 28.20
CA ALA A 337 -3.50 15.19 26.97
C ALA A 337 -2.99 13.74 26.95
N PHE A 338 -2.88 13.14 25.77
CA PHE A 338 -2.45 11.76 25.56
C PHE A 338 -1.28 11.78 24.58
N HIS A 339 -0.19 11.08 24.91
CA HIS A 339 0.94 10.92 24.00
C HIS A 339 1.37 9.45 23.89
N ALA A 340 1.54 8.94 22.67
CA ALA A 340 1.81 7.53 22.38
C ALA A 340 3.05 6.95 23.10
N LYS A 341 3.99 7.79 23.53
CA LYS A 341 5.18 7.40 24.34
C LYS A 341 5.09 7.75 25.82
N ALA A 342 4.30 8.75 26.21
CA ALA A 342 4.29 9.29 27.58
C ALA A 342 3.02 8.98 28.39
N GLY A 343 1.99 8.40 27.77
CA GLY A 343 0.71 8.09 28.44
C GLY A 343 -0.20 9.31 28.56
N MET A 344 -0.95 9.40 29.66
CA MET A 344 -1.84 10.52 29.94
C MET A 344 -1.16 11.59 30.80
N LEU A 345 -1.35 12.85 30.42
CA LEU A 345 -0.83 14.05 31.07
C LEU A 345 -2.01 14.87 31.58
N HIS A 346 -2.05 15.18 32.87
CA HIS A 346 -3.12 16.00 33.46
C HIS A 346 -2.86 17.49 33.19
N SER A 347 -3.84 18.17 32.60
CA SER A 347 -3.86 19.63 32.46
C SER A 347 -4.74 20.26 33.53
N ARG A 348 -4.38 21.45 34.03
CA ARG A 348 -5.17 22.13 35.07
C ARG A 348 -6.37 22.91 34.53
N ILE A 349 -6.59 22.84 33.22
CA ILE A 349 -7.49 23.72 32.50
C ILE A 349 -8.84 23.02 32.32
N ALA A 350 -9.92 23.67 32.74
CA ALA A 350 -11.27 23.28 32.37
C ALA A 350 -11.54 23.64 30.90
N GLU A 351 -12.15 22.74 30.13
CA GLU A 351 -12.58 22.97 28.74
C GLU A 351 -11.56 23.73 27.84
N PRO A 352 -10.34 23.21 27.65
CA PRO A 352 -9.40 23.81 26.71
C PRO A 352 -9.83 23.59 25.25
N THR A 353 -9.49 24.56 24.42
CA THR A 353 -9.11 24.32 23.02
C THR A 353 -7.70 23.73 22.98
N ALA A 354 -7.43 22.79 22.07
CA ALA A 354 -6.13 22.16 21.91
C ALA A 354 -5.45 22.61 20.62
N TYR A 355 -4.21 23.07 20.72
CA TYR A 355 -3.36 23.45 19.60
C TYR A 355 -2.13 22.55 19.58
N ALA A 356 -1.84 21.90 18.46
CA ALA A 356 -0.61 21.16 18.28
C ALA A 356 0.41 21.97 17.47
N SER A 357 1.67 21.90 17.90
CA SER A 357 2.82 21.94 17.00
C SER A 357 3.40 20.53 16.91
N GLY A 358 4.14 20.20 15.86
CA GLY A 358 4.70 18.84 15.68
C GLY A 358 5.67 18.36 16.78
N THR A 359 5.96 19.18 17.79
CA THR A 359 6.81 18.83 18.95
C THR A 359 6.17 19.14 20.32
N HIS A 360 5.09 19.93 20.37
CA HIS A 360 4.46 20.36 21.62
C HIS A 360 2.94 20.52 21.45
N LEU A 361 2.17 20.04 22.43
CA LEU A 361 0.74 20.31 22.55
C LEU A 361 0.52 21.47 23.53
N MET A 362 -0.32 22.43 23.18
CA MET A 362 -0.82 23.47 24.08
C MET A 362 -2.32 23.29 24.29
N LEU A 363 -2.71 23.16 25.56
CA LEU A 363 -4.10 23.27 25.98
C LEU A 363 -4.32 24.70 26.47
N ILE A 364 -5.38 25.38 26.02
CA ILE A 364 -5.72 26.75 26.41
C ILE A 364 -7.21 26.94 26.55
N ARG A 365 -7.62 27.57 27.66
CA ARG A 365 -8.96 28.15 27.84
C ARG A 365 -8.85 29.67 27.77
N ARG A 366 -9.56 30.26 26.83
CA ARG A 366 -9.84 31.70 26.80
C ARG A 366 -11.18 31.95 27.50
N PRO A 367 -11.39 33.09 28.17
CA PRO A 367 -12.75 33.48 28.59
C PRO A 367 -13.63 33.64 27.35
N SER A 368 -14.92 33.28 27.44
CA SER A 368 -15.83 33.36 26.30
C SER A 368 -16.16 34.82 25.92
N GLU A 369 -16.10 35.12 24.62
CA GLU A 369 -16.64 36.35 24.05
C GLU A 369 -18.17 36.25 23.91
N ASP A 370 -18.68 35.09 23.51
CA ASP A 370 -20.11 34.82 23.32
C ASP A 370 -20.81 34.32 24.58
N GLY A 371 -21.85 35.05 25.00
CA GLY A 371 -22.71 34.68 26.13
C GLY A 371 -23.83 33.71 25.75
N GLN A 372 -23.49 32.48 25.38
CA GLN A 372 -24.44 31.37 25.13
C GLN A 372 -24.19 30.13 26.03
N ASP A 373 -23.60 30.33 27.21
CA ASP A 373 -23.40 29.29 28.21
C ASP A 373 -24.55 29.33 29.25
N ASP A 374 -25.60 28.53 29.00
CA ASP A 374 -26.87 28.47 29.74
C ASP A 374 -26.73 27.87 31.16
N GLY A 375 -25.87 28.46 32.00
CA GLY A 375 -25.69 27.98 33.39
C GLY A 375 -24.74 28.73 34.32
N ALA A 376 -23.96 29.73 33.88
CA ALA A 376 -22.89 30.30 34.71
C ALA A 376 -22.80 31.85 34.70
N GLU A 377 -23.56 32.51 35.59
CA GLU A 377 -23.59 33.97 35.79
C GLU A 377 -22.30 34.56 36.44
N LYS A 378 -21.11 34.01 36.13
CA LYS A 378 -19.84 34.32 36.84
C LYS A 378 -18.56 34.40 36.00
N ALA A 379 -18.60 34.24 34.68
CA ALA A 379 -17.37 34.16 33.86
C ALA A 379 -16.75 35.52 33.43
N LYS A 380 -17.39 36.67 33.72
CA LYS A 380 -16.82 38.00 33.39
C LYS A 380 -15.60 38.29 34.24
N GLY A 381 -14.42 38.37 33.60
CA GLY A 381 -13.13 38.61 34.25
C GLY A 381 -12.33 37.34 34.62
N ALA A 382 -12.62 36.19 34.00
CA ALA A 382 -11.71 35.04 34.07
C ALA A 382 -10.47 35.28 33.20
N ALA A 383 -9.28 35.02 33.74
CA ALA A 383 -8.02 35.12 33.00
C ALA A 383 -7.80 33.93 32.05
N VAL A 384 -7.02 34.14 30.98
CA VAL A 384 -6.56 33.05 30.10
C VAL A 384 -5.70 32.05 30.88
N GLN A 385 -6.01 30.76 30.71
CA GLN A 385 -5.25 29.65 31.30
C GLN A 385 -4.66 28.79 30.18
N PHE A 386 -3.37 28.44 30.26
CA PHE A 386 -2.71 27.60 29.26
C PHE A 386 -1.62 26.70 29.86
N ASP A 387 -1.45 25.51 29.29
CA ASP A 387 -0.49 24.47 29.68
C ASP A 387 0.14 23.90 28.39
N ILE A 388 1.47 23.94 28.28
CA ILE A 388 2.23 23.43 27.12
C ILE A 388 3.00 22.16 27.52
N PHE A 389 2.95 21.11 26.71
CA PHE A 389 3.57 19.80 26.95
C PHE A 389 4.54 19.42 25.82
N ASP A 390 5.67 18.80 26.14
CA ASP A 390 6.62 18.24 25.16
C ASP A 390 6.36 16.75 24.83
N THR A 391 7.04 16.21 23.81
CA THR A 391 6.94 14.78 23.43
C THR A 391 7.48 13.79 24.48
N ALA A 392 8.14 14.25 25.55
CA ALA A 392 8.48 13.42 26.70
C ALA A 392 7.37 13.43 27.79
N GLY A 393 6.26 14.13 27.55
CA GLY A 393 5.15 14.28 28.47
C GLY A 393 5.36 15.34 29.56
N ARG A 394 6.42 16.14 29.47
CA ARG A 394 6.73 17.16 30.47
C ARG A 394 5.96 18.43 30.13
N ARG A 395 5.23 18.98 31.11
CA ARG A 395 4.68 20.32 31.01
C ARG A 395 5.83 21.33 31.04
N THR A 396 6.07 22.03 29.93
CA THR A 396 7.20 22.95 29.75
C THR A 396 6.88 24.36 30.26
N VAL A 397 5.63 24.80 30.13
CA VAL A 397 5.14 26.10 30.63
C VAL A 397 3.66 25.97 31.04
N SER A 398 3.27 26.74 32.05
CA SER A 398 1.90 26.91 32.53
C SER A 398 1.60 28.37 32.87
N SER A 399 0.33 28.77 32.76
CA SER A 399 -0.17 30.04 33.31
C SER A 399 -0.01 30.15 34.84
N ASP A 400 0.19 29.03 35.54
CA ASP A 400 0.41 29.00 36.99
C ASP A 400 1.86 29.32 37.40
N ASP A 401 2.82 29.24 36.47
CA ASP A 401 4.25 29.25 36.80
C ASP A 401 4.71 30.60 37.40
N ALA A 402 5.78 30.59 38.20
CA ALA A 402 6.28 31.80 38.87
C ALA A 402 6.68 32.94 37.90
N SER A 403 7.02 32.61 36.65
CA SER A 403 7.26 33.57 35.56
C SER A 403 5.98 34.25 35.03
N MET A 404 4.79 33.76 35.40
CA MET A 404 3.47 34.28 35.07
C MET A 404 2.74 34.87 36.29
N GLN A 405 3.48 35.37 37.29
CA GLN A 405 2.90 35.94 38.51
C GLN A 405 3.26 37.43 38.68
N GLY A 406 2.51 38.15 39.54
CA GLY A 406 2.63 39.60 39.70
C GLY A 406 2.22 40.36 38.44
N ASP A 407 3.01 41.34 38.00
CA ASP A 407 2.74 42.09 36.76
C ASP A 407 2.65 41.18 35.52
N GLN A 408 3.30 39.99 35.57
CA GLN A 408 3.27 38.98 34.52
C GLN A 408 2.02 38.08 34.53
N ALA A 409 1.13 38.21 35.53
CA ALA A 409 -0.13 37.48 35.52
C ALA A 409 -0.95 37.78 34.26
N LEU A 410 -1.62 36.77 33.72
CA LEU A 410 -2.76 36.97 32.83
C LEU A 410 -3.94 37.38 33.73
N THR A 411 -4.60 38.48 33.38
CA THR A 411 -5.59 39.18 34.22
C THR A 411 -6.75 39.78 33.44
N GLY A 412 -6.62 39.93 32.11
CA GLY A 412 -7.66 40.47 31.24
C GLY A 412 -8.46 39.40 30.50
N GLN A 413 -9.60 39.81 29.93
CA GLN A 413 -10.21 39.08 28.81
C GLN A 413 -9.49 39.42 27.48
N ASP A 414 -8.86 40.59 27.43
CA ASP A 414 -7.99 41.13 26.36
C ASP A 414 -6.57 40.54 26.34
N ASP A 415 -6.36 39.45 27.08
CA ASP A 415 -5.13 38.67 27.07
C ASP A 415 -5.27 37.52 26.06
N ASP A 416 -4.20 37.19 25.33
CA ASP A 416 -4.19 36.06 24.41
C ASP A 416 -2.84 35.34 24.42
N VAL A 417 -2.88 34.03 24.21
CA VAL A 417 -1.70 33.19 24.04
C VAL A 417 -1.95 32.27 22.86
N PHE A 418 -0.98 32.17 21.95
CA PHE A 418 -1.03 31.23 20.83
C PHE A 418 0.35 30.60 20.62
N LEU A 419 0.38 29.28 20.35
CA LEU A 419 1.55 28.64 19.78
C LEU A 419 1.88 29.32 18.45
N ILE A 420 3.16 29.60 18.20
CA ILE A 420 3.61 29.94 16.86
C ILE A 420 3.66 28.63 16.06
N PRO A 421 2.99 28.53 14.91
CA PRO A 421 3.05 27.34 14.07
C PRO A 421 4.49 26.95 13.75
N SER A 422 4.84 25.68 13.97
CA SER A 422 6.07 25.10 13.42
C SER A 422 5.87 24.88 11.92
N GLY A 423 6.07 25.95 11.13
CA GLY A 423 5.79 25.95 9.70
C GLY A 423 6.47 24.81 8.96
N ASN A 424 5.75 24.24 7.99
CA ASN A 424 6.18 23.06 7.26
C ASN A 424 7.29 23.36 6.24
N THR A 425 7.40 24.60 5.75
CA THR A 425 8.44 25.03 4.79
C THR A 425 9.82 24.60 5.25
N HIS A 426 10.70 24.16 4.32
CA HIS A 426 12.13 23.97 4.62
C HIS A 426 12.71 25.23 5.29
N ALA A 427 12.31 26.40 4.79
CA ALA A 427 12.65 27.70 5.36
C ALA A 427 12.23 27.84 6.84
N ALA A 428 11.03 27.42 7.25
CA ALA A 428 10.56 27.46 8.63
C ALA A 428 11.16 26.34 9.49
N ARG A 429 11.46 25.17 8.90
CA ARG A 429 12.21 24.07 9.54
C ARG A 429 13.63 24.53 9.91
N GLU A 430 14.34 25.22 9.02
CA GLU A 430 15.62 25.88 9.32
C GLU A 430 15.47 27.04 10.31
N GLN A 431 14.38 27.82 10.20
CA GLN A 431 14.08 28.94 11.11
C GLN A 431 13.43 28.52 12.43
N GLN A 432 13.40 27.24 12.81
CA GLN A 432 12.80 26.81 14.08
C GLN A 432 13.47 27.42 15.33
N GLY A 433 14.70 27.94 15.23
CA GLY A 433 15.33 28.75 16.29
C GLY A 433 15.09 30.27 16.21
N ALA A 434 14.51 30.78 15.12
CA ALA A 434 14.35 32.20 14.85
C ALA A 434 13.03 32.79 15.36
N LEU A 435 12.05 31.95 15.68
CA LEU A 435 10.78 32.33 16.30
C LEU A 435 10.61 31.67 17.68
N PRO A 436 9.85 32.31 18.60
CA PRO A 436 9.44 31.69 19.87
C PRO A 436 8.62 30.40 19.68
N LEU A 437 8.32 29.72 20.79
CA LEU A 437 7.32 28.65 20.86
C LEU A 437 5.89 29.21 20.86
N ALA A 438 5.68 30.33 21.56
CA ALA A 438 4.39 31.01 21.64
C ALA A 438 4.57 32.52 21.87
N VAL A 439 3.57 33.30 21.48
CA VAL A 439 3.44 34.72 21.85
C VAL A 439 2.38 34.85 22.94
N ILE A 440 2.61 35.79 23.87
CA ILE A 440 1.63 36.23 24.85
C ILE A 440 1.39 37.71 24.62
N ILE A 441 0.12 38.06 24.40
CA ILE A 441 -0.37 39.43 24.38
C ILE A 441 -1.08 39.67 25.71
N LYS A 442 -0.82 40.80 26.36
CA LYS A 442 -1.49 41.21 27.59
C LYS A 442 -2.16 42.58 27.42
N ASP A 443 -3.41 42.70 27.86
CA ASP A 443 -4.24 43.92 27.86
C ASP A 443 -4.37 44.60 26.46
N PHE A 444 -4.15 43.88 25.36
CA PHE A 444 -3.81 44.44 24.03
C PHE A 444 -2.76 45.58 24.05
N GLU A 445 -1.85 45.60 25.04
CA GLU A 445 -0.79 46.61 25.15
C GLU A 445 0.62 46.00 25.16
N LYS A 446 0.83 44.88 25.86
CA LYS A 446 2.18 44.38 26.21
C LYS A 446 2.44 43.03 25.57
N VAL A 447 3.57 42.90 24.88
CA VAL A 447 3.96 41.66 24.20
C VAL A 447 5.05 40.94 24.99
N ARG A 448 4.96 39.62 25.05
CA ARG A 448 5.91 38.72 25.72
C ARG A 448 6.02 37.43 24.90
N VAL A 449 7.11 36.70 25.05
CA VAL A 449 7.36 35.49 24.26
C VAL A 449 7.74 34.30 25.14
N ILE A 450 7.27 33.11 24.76
CA ILE A 450 7.71 31.84 25.33
C ILE A 450 8.77 31.26 24.40
N THR A 451 9.98 31.09 24.89
CA THR A 451 11.09 30.44 24.16
C THR A 451 10.88 28.92 24.04
N ARG A 452 11.56 28.26 23.09
CA ARG A 452 11.42 26.81 22.87
C ARG A 452 11.96 25.93 24.00
N ASP A 453 12.73 26.47 24.93
CA ASP A 453 13.13 25.83 26.19
C ASP A 453 12.27 26.28 27.40
N GLY A 454 11.07 26.81 27.14
CA GLY A 454 10.03 27.12 28.14
C GLY A 454 10.23 28.43 28.91
N LYS A 455 11.30 29.18 28.68
CA LYS A 455 11.52 30.45 29.38
C LYS A 455 10.59 31.54 28.82
N VAL A 456 9.90 32.24 29.71
CA VAL A 456 9.15 33.46 29.40
C VAL A 456 10.13 34.63 29.32
N VAL A 457 10.07 35.40 28.23
CA VAL A 457 10.91 36.59 28.01
C VAL A 457 10.01 37.80 27.76
N THR A 458 10.36 38.92 28.37
CA THR A 458 9.58 40.17 28.37
C THR A 458 10.52 41.37 28.25
N ASN A 459 10.04 42.43 27.63
CA ASN A 459 10.70 43.73 27.58
C ASN A 459 9.62 44.82 27.73
N PRO A 460 9.72 45.76 28.69
CA PRO A 460 8.71 46.80 28.92
C PRO A 460 8.52 47.77 27.73
N GLN A 461 9.42 47.74 26.73
CA GLN A 461 9.28 48.54 25.52
C GLN A 461 8.37 47.89 24.45
N TRP A 462 8.11 46.57 24.54
CA TRP A 462 7.39 45.81 23.51
C TRP A 462 5.88 46.05 23.57
N LYS A 463 5.35 46.73 22.56
CA LYS A 463 3.92 47.02 22.42
C LYS A 463 3.21 46.06 21.47
N TYR A 464 1.94 45.82 21.74
CA TYR A 464 1.06 45.07 20.85
C TYR A 464 0.68 45.89 19.62
N GLU A 465 0.56 45.20 18.50
CA GLU A 465 0.17 45.71 17.19
C GLU A 465 -0.67 44.64 16.49
N SER A 466 -1.65 45.03 15.68
CA SER A 466 -2.54 44.07 15.02
C SER A 466 -1.82 43.10 14.07
N SER A 467 -0.63 43.46 13.57
CA SER A 467 0.24 42.58 12.77
C SER A 467 0.80 41.38 13.56
N LEU A 468 0.62 41.32 14.89
CA LEU A 468 0.91 40.11 15.65
C LEU A 468 -0.17 39.04 15.46
N LEU A 469 -1.39 39.42 15.04
CA LEU A 469 -2.44 38.47 14.68
C LEU A 469 -2.12 37.72 13.38
N ASP A 470 -1.27 38.25 12.51
CA ASP A 470 -0.76 37.53 11.33
C ASP A 470 -0.07 36.21 11.72
N TYR A 471 0.58 36.18 12.90
CA TYR A 471 1.24 35.00 13.47
C TYR A 471 0.23 34.01 14.09
N ARG A 472 -0.97 34.46 14.46
CA ARG A 472 -2.07 33.66 15.02
C ARG A 472 -2.94 33.03 13.91
N TYR A 473 -3.20 33.75 12.82
CA TYR A 473 -4.01 33.28 11.69
C TYR A 473 -3.22 32.54 10.58
N ALA A 474 -1.90 32.38 10.76
CA ALA A 474 -1.03 31.60 9.89
C ALA A 474 -1.44 30.11 9.74
N SER A 475 -2.28 29.59 10.64
CA SER A 475 -2.94 28.28 10.52
C SER A 475 -3.71 28.08 9.20
N GLY A 476 -4.09 29.16 8.51
CA GLY A 476 -4.62 29.12 7.14
C GLY A 476 -3.59 28.80 6.04
N GLY A 477 -2.52 28.06 6.35
CA GLY A 477 -1.53 27.59 5.38
C GLY A 477 -0.47 28.61 4.94
N LYS A 478 -0.32 29.74 5.64
CA LYS A 478 0.72 30.75 5.33
C LYS A 478 1.91 30.60 6.27
N PRO A 479 3.15 30.44 5.78
CA PRO A 479 4.31 30.28 6.65
C PRO A 479 4.65 31.57 7.39
N VAL A 480 4.99 31.41 8.68
CA VAL A 480 5.50 32.50 9.51
C VAL A 480 7.02 32.50 9.46
N GLU A 481 7.62 33.62 9.06
CA GLU A 481 9.07 33.81 9.13
C GLU A 481 9.51 34.55 10.40
N GLY A 482 10.72 34.23 10.87
CA GLY A 482 11.40 35.01 11.89
C GLY A 482 12.24 36.15 11.28
N PRO A 483 12.62 37.18 12.06
CA PRO A 483 12.27 37.41 13.47
C PRO A 483 10.82 37.90 13.69
N LEU A 484 10.34 37.76 14.94
CA LEU A 484 9.04 38.29 15.37
C LEU A 484 9.10 39.82 15.41
N VAL A 485 8.19 40.50 14.71
CA VAL A 485 8.15 41.96 14.61
C VAL A 485 7.38 42.57 15.77
N VAL A 486 7.93 43.62 16.39
CA VAL A 486 7.39 44.24 17.62
C VAL A 486 7.61 45.75 17.60
N SER A 487 6.60 46.54 18.00
CA SER A 487 6.71 48.00 18.10
C SER A 487 7.15 48.47 19.49
N THR A 488 7.65 49.71 19.56
CA THR A 488 8.03 50.40 20.79
C THR A 488 7.79 51.91 20.64
N GLU A 489 7.98 52.68 21.71
CA GLU A 489 7.91 54.15 21.68
C GLU A 489 8.98 54.81 20.80
N ASN A 490 10.11 54.15 20.60
CA ASN A 490 11.18 54.60 19.69
C ASN A 490 10.96 54.15 18.23
N GLY A 491 9.84 53.48 17.96
CA GLY A 491 9.54 52.84 16.69
C GLY A 491 9.66 51.31 16.74
N TRP A 492 9.56 50.70 15.57
CA TRP A 492 9.45 49.28 15.34
C TRP A 492 10.81 48.61 15.16
N GLY A 493 10.90 47.37 15.64
CA GLY A 493 12.04 46.46 15.54
C GLY A 493 11.58 45.00 15.50
N ALA A 494 12.50 44.06 15.74
CA ALA A 494 12.20 42.62 15.66
C ALA A 494 13.17 41.75 16.48
N ILE A 495 12.66 40.61 16.96
CA ILE A 495 13.31 39.75 17.96
C ILE A 495 13.38 38.28 17.55
N ASP A 496 14.44 37.58 17.99
CA ASP A 496 14.65 36.14 17.74
C ASP A 496 13.78 35.23 18.64
N GLY A 497 13.91 33.91 18.47
CA GLY A 497 13.24 32.90 19.29
C GLY A 497 13.69 32.82 20.76
N ARG A 498 14.61 33.69 21.17
CA ARG A 498 15.07 33.90 22.56
C ARG A 498 14.65 35.27 23.11
N GLY A 499 13.91 36.06 22.33
CA GLY A 499 13.48 37.42 22.68
C GLY A 499 14.59 38.47 22.61
N GLN A 500 15.66 38.23 21.85
CA GLN A 500 16.77 39.17 21.66
C GLN A 500 16.57 40.00 20.37
N TRP A 501 16.83 41.31 20.44
CA TRP A 501 16.73 42.21 19.29
C TRP A 501 17.72 41.83 18.16
N LEU A 502 17.20 41.33 17.03
CA LEU A 502 17.94 41.29 15.77
C LEU A 502 17.84 42.63 15.03
N VAL A 503 16.69 43.30 15.15
CA VAL A 503 16.43 44.63 14.59
C VAL A 503 16.14 45.58 15.74
N GLN A 504 17.01 46.58 15.95
CA GLN A 504 16.80 47.60 16.97
C GLN A 504 15.58 48.48 16.64
N PRO A 505 14.74 48.82 17.64
CA PRO A 505 13.52 49.60 17.42
C PRO A 505 13.85 51.05 17.03
N ARG A 506 13.60 51.39 15.76
CA ARG A 506 13.85 52.75 15.21
C ARG A 506 12.95 53.16 14.05
N TYR A 507 12.22 52.23 13.45
CA TYR A 507 11.44 52.51 12.23
C TYR A 507 10.03 52.99 12.59
N ARG A 508 9.51 53.99 11.88
CA ARG A 508 8.18 54.55 12.12
C ARG A 508 7.03 53.58 11.81
N ARG A 509 7.31 52.59 10.96
CA ARG A 509 6.53 51.38 10.66
C ARG A 509 7.51 50.27 10.29
N LEU A 510 7.11 49.02 10.51
CA LEU A 510 7.80 47.82 10.03
C LEU A 510 6.72 46.77 9.69
N SER A 511 6.77 46.17 8.50
CA SER A 511 5.92 45.00 8.18
C SER A 511 6.40 43.76 8.94
N THR A 512 5.58 42.72 8.97
CA THR A 512 6.06 41.36 9.23
C THR A 512 7.16 40.95 8.24
N PHE A 513 8.01 39.99 8.63
CA PHE A 513 9.00 39.43 7.73
C PHE A 513 8.35 38.46 6.74
N LYS A 514 8.65 38.64 5.46
CA LYS A 514 8.35 37.68 4.38
C LYS A 514 9.55 37.65 3.43
N ASP A 515 9.90 36.47 2.91
CA ASP A 515 11.01 36.28 1.97
C ASP A 515 12.38 36.79 2.50
N GLY A 516 12.56 36.78 3.82
CA GLY A 516 13.75 37.28 4.50
C GLY A 516 13.83 38.80 4.67
N VAL A 517 12.76 39.54 4.34
CA VAL A 517 12.73 41.01 4.38
C VAL A 517 11.49 41.57 5.06
N ALA A 518 11.56 42.84 5.47
CA ALA A 518 10.41 43.63 5.90
C ALA A 518 10.46 45.06 5.33
N PHE A 519 9.30 45.65 5.03
CA PHE A 519 9.17 47.06 4.64
C PHE A 519 9.18 47.95 5.88
N ALA A 520 10.07 48.93 5.92
CA ALA A 520 10.23 49.82 7.06
C ALA A 520 10.20 51.30 6.64
N LEU A 521 9.78 52.18 7.56
CA LEU A 521 9.75 53.63 7.33
C LEU A 521 10.79 54.31 8.21
N ASP A 522 11.96 54.65 7.65
CA ASP A 522 13.06 55.31 8.35
C ASP A 522 12.84 56.84 8.37
N GLY A 523 12.10 57.30 9.38
CA GLY A 523 11.67 58.70 9.54
C GLY A 523 10.63 59.15 8.51
N LYS A 524 11.11 59.44 7.29
CA LYS A 524 10.30 59.70 6.08
C LYS A 524 10.65 58.75 4.93
N GLN A 525 11.88 58.26 4.86
CA GLN A 525 12.33 57.42 3.75
C GLN A 525 11.77 56.01 3.93
N TRP A 526 11.09 55.48 2.91
CA TRP A 526 10.84 54.04 2.89
C TRP A 526 12.14 53.30 2.65
N VAL A 527 12.38 52.26 3.44
CA VAL A 527 13.54 51.37 3.34
C VAL A 527 13.06 49.92 3.35
N LEU A 528 13.83 49.03 2.75
CA LEU A 528 13.64 47.59 2.96
C LEU A 528 14.70 47.05 3.90
N LEU A 529 14.32 46.11 4.75
CA LEU A 529 15.10 45.64 5.88
C LEU A 529 15.35 44.13 5.79
N GLU A 530 16.61 43.71 5.85
CA GLU A 530 17.00 42.30 6.01
C GLU A 530 16.79 41.82 7.47
N ARG A 531 16.59 40.50 7.69
CA ARG A 531 16.47 39.91 9.06
C ARG A 531 17.60 40.28 10.04
N ASN A 532 18.77 40.63 9.52
CA ASN A 532 19.96 41.04 10.28
C ASN A 532 20.00 42.54 10.67
N GLY A 533 18.95 43.31 10.33
CA GLY A 533 18.85 44.75 10.61
C GLY A 533 19.45 45.70 9.56
N LYS A 534 20.05 45.18 8.49
CA LYS A 534 20.58 45.98 7.36
C LYS A 534 19.44 46.55 6.52
N SER A 535 19.44 47.89 6.35
CA SER A 535 18.38 48.64 5.67
C SER A 535 18.85 49.27 4.36
N HIS A 536 18.01 49.21 3.33
CA HIS A 536 18.26 49.74 1.98
C HIS A 536 17.20 50.79 1.60
N ALA A 537 17.61 51.99 1.17
CA ALA A 537 16.67 53.08 0.87
C ALA A 537 15.98 52.92 -0.49
N LEU A 538 14.66 53.11 -0.53
CA LEU A 538 13.86 53.16 -1.76
C LEU A 538 13.93 54.58 -2.37
N PRO A 539 13.81 54.75 -3.71
CA PRO A 539 14.15 56.00 -4.39
C PRO A 539 13.10 57.11 -4.36
N GLU A 540 11.81 56.76 -4.45
CA GLU A 540 10.71 57.71 -4.63
C GLU A 540 9.58 57.38 -3.63
N GLU A 541 8.92 58.40 -3.08
CA GLU A 541 7.80 58.23 -2.13
C GLU A 541 6.52 57.81 -2.88
N GLY A 542 6.35 56.51 -3.18
CA GLY A 542 5.19 56.06 -3.97
C GLY A 542 4.81 54.58 -3.89
N TRP A 543 3.75 54.30 -3.12
CA TRP A 543 2.82 53.17 -3.28
C TRP A 543 3.39 51.74 -3.10
N GLN A 544 2.54 50.74 -3.38
CA GLN A 544 2.72 49.35 -2.97
C GLN A 544 3.89 48.70 -3.70
N PHE A 545 5.03 48.58 -3.00
CA PHE A 545 6.15 47.79 -3.46
C PHE A 545 5.84 46.30 -3.28
N LYS A 546 5.74 45.58 -4.39
CA LYS A 546 5.69 44.11 -4.39
C LYS A 546 7.10 43.55 -4.49
N ARG A 547 7.36 42.42 -3.83
CA ARG A 547 8.56 41.61 -4.16
C ARG A 547 8.37 41.05 -5.56
N VAL A 548 9.44 41.02 -6.34
CA VAL A 548 9.42 40.54 -7.72
C VAL A 548 10.43 39.41 -7.92
N ALA A 549 11.62 39.50 -7.31
CA ALA A 549 12.58 38.39 -7.24
C ALA A 549 13.35 38.47 -5.91
N PRO A 550 14.21 37.49 -5.55
CA PRO A 550 15.08 37.61 -4.38
C PRO A 550 15.92 38.88 -4.43
N GLY A 551 15.69 39.80 -3.49
CA GLY A 551 16.34 41.11 -3.45
C GLY A 551 15.83 42.15 -4.48
N VAL A 552 14.75 41.88 -5.22
CA VAL A 552 14.20 42.80 -6.24
C VAL A 552 12.73 43.12 -5.97
N TYR A 553 12.38 44.39 -6.09
CA TYR A 553 11.04 44.93 -5.76
C TYR A 553 10.55 45.85 -6.88
N MET A 554 9.24 45.97 -7.06
CA MET A 554 8.64 46.93 -8.00
C MET A 554 7.48 47.69 -7.35
N GLY A 555 7.38 49.00 -7.63
CA GLY A 555 6.30 49.87 -7.13
C GLY A 555 5.64 50.74 -8.21
N ASP A 556 4.38 51.10 -7.97
CA ASP A 556 3.45 51.76 -8.90
C ASP A 556 3.38 53.30 -8.69
N LEU A 557 4.06 54.07 -9.52
CA LEU A 557 3.92 55.52 -9.58
C LEU A 557 2.71 55.92 -10.46
N ARG A 558 1.53 55.96 -9.85
CA ARG A 558 0.31 56.48 -10.50
C ARG A 558 0.40 57.99 -10.69
N GLY A 559 0.70 58.42 -11.91
CA GLY A 559 0.62 59.82 -12.35
C GLY A 559 -0.77 60.21 -12.85
N ASP A 560 -0.90 61.46 -13.29
CA ASP A 560 -2.16 62.11 -13.68
C ASP A 560 -2.67 61.70 -15.08
N GLY A 561 -2.55 60.40 -15.41
CA GLY A 561 -2.97 59.81 -16.69
C GLY A 561 -2.26 58.48 -17.02
N ASP A 562 -0.96 58.40 -16.77
CA ASP A 562 -0.12 57.20 -16.98
C ASP A 562 0.40 56.64 -15.64
N VAL A 563 0.40 55.31 -15.51
CA VAL A 563 1.09 54.61 -14.41
C VAL A 563 2.53 54.32 -14.85
N GLN A 564 3.51 54.87 -14.14
CA GLN A 564 4.92 54.52 -14.29
C GLN A 564 5.30 53.50 -13.22
N TYR A 565 6.28 52.64 -13.51
CA TYR A 565 6.69 51.58 -12.60
C TYR A 565 8.20 51.67 -12.35
N ILE A 566 8.64 51.38 -11.13
CA ILE A 566 10.08 51.38 -10.79
C ILE A 566 10.48 50.04 -10.18
N ARG A 567 11.48 49.41 -10.78
CA ARG A 567 12.21 48.26 -10.27
C ARG A 567 13.36 48.73 -9.36
N PHE A 568 13.52 48.13 -8.20
CA PHE A 568 14.59 48.36 -7.23
C PHE A 568 15.35 47.06 -6.94
N ASP A 569 16.68 47.14 -6.88
CA ASP A 569 17.58 46.02 -6.60
C ASP A 569 18.36 46.27 -5.30
N MET A 570 18.20 45.38 -4.31
CA MET A 570 18.82 45.49 -2.99
C MET A 570 20.29 45.09 -2.93
N VAL A 571 20.79 44.30 -3.89
CA VAL A 571 22.19 43.87 -3.89
C VAL A 571 23.08 45.03 -4.32
N THR A 572 22.56 45.88 -5.21
CA THR A 572 23.26 47.01 -5.82
C THR A 572 22.78 48.39 -5.36
N GLY A 573 21.59 48.48 -4.76
CA GLY A 573 20.90 49.73 -4.45
C GLY A 573 20.37 50.48 -5.68
N GLN A 574 20.34 49.85 -6.86
CA GLN A 574 20.01 50.52 -8.12
C GLN A 574 18.52 50.48 -8.46
N THR A 575 18.10 51.45 -9.28
CA THR A 575 16.69 51.67 -9.62
C THR A 575 16.52 51.88 -11.12
N THR A 576 15.44 51.33 -11.68
CA THR A 576 15.18 51.33 -13.12
C THR A 576 13.71 51.60 -13.38
N ARG A 577 13.39 52.58 -14.22
CA ARG A 577 12.01 52.83 -14.67
C ARG A 577 11.61 51.78 -15.70
N VAL A 578 10.47 51.14 -15.45
CA VAL A 578 9.86 50.08 -16.25
C VAL A 578 8.68 50.67 -17.02
N LYS A 579 8.62 50.41 -18.33
CA LYS A 579 7.52 50.87 -19.19
C LYS A 579 6.59 49.70 -19.52
N LEU A 580 5.66 49.43 -18.61
CA LEU A 580 4.55 48.51 -18.84
C LEU A 580 3.58 49.07 -19.91
N PRO A 581 2.82 48.20 -20.60
CA PRO A 581 1.73 48.59 -21.50
C PRO A 581 0.52 49.07 -20.69
N VAL A 582 -0.51 49.56 -21.37
CA VAL A 582 -1.80 49.88 -20.72
C VAL A 582 -2.48 48.58 -20.31
N LEU A 583 -2.72 48.41 -19.01
CA LEU A 583 -3.35 47.25 -18.39
C LEU A 583 -4.64 47.66 -17.67
N ALA A 584 -5.62 46.75 -17.57
CA ALA A 584 -6.77 46.94 -16.70
C ALA A 584 -6.44 46.62 -15.23
N GLY A 585 -5.49 45.72 -14.99
CA GLY A 585 -4.99 45.35 -13.66
C GLY A 585 -3.92 44.27 -13.72
N TYR A 586 -3.24 44.02 -12.60
CA TYR A 586 -2.28 42.92 -12.47
C TYR A 586 -2.17 42.41 -11.00
N GLY A 587 -1.77 41.15 -10.84
CA GLY A 587 -1.68 40.43 -9.57
C GLY A 587 -0.38 40.65 -8.80
N ASP A 588 0.00 39.70 -7.95
CA ASP A 588 1.30 39.69 -7.28
C ASP A 588 2.38 39.08 -8.19
N PHE A 589 3.64 39.49 -7.98
CA PHE A 589 4.78 38.97 -8.71
C PHE A 589 5.40 37.79 -7.98
N HIS A 590 5.67 36.72 -8.72
CA HIS A 590 6.40 35.56 -8.26
C HIS A 590 7.49 35.24 -9.30
N GLU A 591 8.73 35.07 -8.86
CA GLU A 591 9.93 34.81 -9.70
C GLU A 591 10.09 35.69 -10.97
N GLY A 592 9.69 36.96 -10.89
CA GLY A 592 9.83 37.94 -11.97
C GLY A 592 8.63 38.03 -12.92
N VAL A 593 7.56 37.27 -12.68
CA VAL A 593 6.35 37.20 -13.52
C VAL A 593 5.10 37.50 -12.68
N ALA A 594 4.06 38.09 -13.29
CA ALA A 594 2.75 38.29 -12.68
C ALA A 594 1.60 38.06 -13.68
N SER A 595 0.42 37.66 -13.18
CA SER A 595 -0.81 37.67 -13.97
C SER A 595 -1.29 39.10 -14.23
N ALA A 596 -1.66 39.42 -15.48
CA ALA A 596 -2.08 40.75 -15.89
C ALA A 596 -3.24 40.72 -16.90
N GLN A 597 -4.14 41.70 -16.80
CA GLN A 597 -5.31 41.86 -17.66
C GLN A 597 -5.08 42.96 -18.71
N ALA A 598 -5.40 42.67 -19.97
CA ALA A 598 -5.28 43.60 -21.08
C ALA A 598 -6.21 44.82 -20.94
N SER A 599 -5.91 45.88 -21.71
CA SER A 599 -6.73 47.10 -21.78
C SER A 599 -8.15 46.91 -22.35
N ASP A 600 -8.48 45.72 -22.88
CA ASP A 600 -9.85 45.38 -23.26
C ASP A 600 -10.73 44.97 -22.06
N GLY A 601 -10.13 44.72 -20.89
CA GLY A 601 -10.84 44.31 -19.68
C GLY A 601 -11.50 42.93 -19.78
N GLN A 602 -11.11 42.10 -20.76
CA GLN A 602 -11.65 40.75 -20.97
C GLN A 602 -10.54 39.68 -20.88
N HIS A 603 -9.37 39.89 -21.48
CA HIS A 603 -8.35 38.86 -21.60
C HIS A 603 -7.18 39.02 -20.63
N TRP A 604 -6.70 37.89 -20.09
CA TRP A 604 -5.59 37.76 -19.16
C TRP A 604 -4.39 37.05 -19.80
N GLY A 605 -3.19 37.36 -19.28
CA GLY A 605 -1.92 36.73 -19.62
C GLY A 605 -0.89 36.89 -18.49
N LEU A 606 0.38 36.64 -18.78
CA LEU A 606 1.51 36.78 -17.84
C LEU A 606 2.51 37.82 -18.34
N ILE A 607 3.00 38.68 -17.45
CA ILE A 607 3.90 39.81 -17.77
C ILE A 607 5.13 39.81 -16.84
N ASN A 608 6.29 40.22 -17.36
CA ASN A 608 7.54 40.22 -16.59
C ASN A 608 7.87 41.56 -15.89
N ASP A 609 8.92 41.55 -15.08
CA ASP A 609 9.49 42.69 -14.35
C ASP A 609 10.04 43.85 -15.23
N ARG A 610 9.90 43.75 -16.56
CA ARG A 610 10.29 44.76 -17.56
C ARG A 610 9.10 45.30 -18.36
N GLY A 611 7.90 44.75 -18.14
CA GLY A 611 6.69 45.11 -18.87
C GLY A 611 6.50 44.38 -20.21
N GLU A 612 7.24 43.30 -20.43
CA GLU A 612 7.13 42.46 -21.62
C GLU A 612 6.15 41.31 -21.33
N TRP A 613 5.17 41.09 -22.21
CA TRP A 613 4.26 39.94 -22.11
C TRP A 613 5.03 38.64 -22.32
N VAL A 614 5.08 37.80 -21.28
CA VAL A 614 5.64 36.44 -21.33
C VAL A 614 4.62 35.47 -21.92
N VAL A 615 3.37 35.62 -21.49
CA VAL A 615 2.20 34.98 -22.11
C VAL A 615 1.29 36.10 -22.61
N PRO A 616 1.10 36.27 -23.93
CA PRO A 616 0.18 37.26 -24.48
C PRO A 616 -1.25 37.08 -23.94
N PRO A 617 -2.00 38.17 -23.69
CA PRO A 617 -3.31 38.07 -23.08
C PRO A 617 -4.31 37.40 -24.03
N ARG A 618 -4.78 36.20 -23.65
CA ARG A 618 -5.66 35.35 -24.47
C ARG A 618 -6.53 34.37 -23.68
N PHE A 619 -6.63 34.54 -22.36
CA PHE A 619 -7.35 33.66 -21.44
C PHE A 619 -8.47 34.42 -20.74
N ASP A 620 -9.62 33.80 -20.49
CA ASP A 620 -10.78 34.48 -19.91
C ASP A 620 -10.65 34.75 -18.40
N GLY A 621 -9.87 33.91 -17.70
CA GLY A 621 -9.64 34.02 -16.26
C GLY A 621 -8.22 34.44 -15.89
N GLN A 622 -8.08 35.03 -14.71
CA GLN A 622 -6.79 35.31 -14.08
C GLN A 622 -5.97 34.01 -13.92
N PHE A 623 -4.64 34.15 -13.90
CA PHE A 623 -3.74 33.03 -13.59
C PHE A 623 -3.51 32.97 -12.07
N ASP A 624 -3.76 31.82 -11.46
CA ASP A 624 -3.44 31.56 -10.05
C ASP A 624 -1.95 31.26 -9.91
N ALA A 625 -1.26 31.90 -8.97
CA ALA A 625 0.07 31.46 -8.55
C ALA A 625 -0.03 30.28 -7.59
N VAL A 626 0.81 29.27 -7.76
CA VAL A 626 0.85 28.07 -6.89
C VAL A 626 2.27 27.87 -6.38
N VAL A 627 2.41 27.54 -5.10
CA VAL A 627 3.70 27.44 -4.39
C VAL A 627 3.89 26.06 -3.75
N ASP A 628 5.15 25.68 -3.51
CA ASP A 628 5.47 24.45 -2.78
C ASP A 628 5.26 24.57 -1.27
N GLU A 629 5.46 23.47 -0.52
CA GLU A 629 5.51 23.50 0.96
C GLU A 629 6.49 24.55 1.49
N GLY A 630 7.44 25.04 0.66
CA GLY A 630 8.48 26.04 0.93
C GLY A 630 8.12 27.51 0.58
N ASP A 631 6.90 27.81 0.13
CA ASP A 631 6.44 29.12 -0.40
C ASP A 631 7.14 29.58 -1.70
N ARG A 632 7.92 28.70 -2.35
CA ARG A 632 8.57 28.96 -3.66
C ARG A 632 7.58 28.72 -4.80
N LEU A 633 7.65 29.52 -5.87
CA LEU A 633 6.76 29.38 -7.02
C LEU A 633 6.95 28.02 -7.72
N VAL A 634 5.88 27.23 -7.73
CA VAL A 634 5.77 25.94 -8.41
C VAL A 634 5.29 26.12 -9.85
N GLY A 635 4.41 27.10 -10.08
CA GLY A 635 3.97 27.50 -11.42
C GLY A 635 2.69 28.33 -11.36
N TRP A 636 2.04 28.48 -12.51
CA TRP A 636 0.77 29.20 -12.63
C TRP A 636 -0.32 28.32 -13.24
N ARG A 637 -1.54 28.38 -12.69
CA ARG A 637 -2.73 27.74 -13.24
C ARG A 637 -3.57 28.74 -14.01
N SER A 638 -3.86 28.47 -15.28
CA SER A 638 -4.68 29.34 -16.15
C SER A 638 -6.11 28.81 -16.28
N THR A 639 -7.07 29.68 -16.60
CA THR A 639 -8.49 29.32 -16.78
C THR A 639 -9.04 29.79 -18.12
N THR A 640 -9.89 28.99 -18.76
CA THR A 640 -10.57 29.29 -20.03
C THR A 640 -11.99 28.69 -20.03
N TYR A 641 -12.97 29.38 -20.58
CA TYR A 641 -14.38 28.97 -20.56
C TYR A 641 -14.88 28.49 -21.94
N PHE A 642 -15.74 27.48 -21.97
CA PHE A 642 -16.40 27.04 -23.21
C PHE A 642 -17.86 26.62 -22.96
N LYS A 643 -18.68 26.57 -24.02
CA LYS A 643 -20.10 26.19 -23.90
C LYS A 643 -20.35 24.74 -24.31
N LEU A 644 -21.19 24.05 -23.55
CA LEU A 644 -21.61 22.67 -23.80
C LEU A 644 -23.14 22.56 -23.73
N GLY A 645 -23.81 22.92 -24.83
CA GLY A 645 -25.25 23.16 -24.81
C GLY A 645 -25.55 24.48 -24.10
N ASP A 646 -26.42 24.44 -23.09
CA ASP A 646 -26.79 25.61 -22.29
C ASP A 646 -25.83 25.88 -21.10
N SER A 647 -24.98 24.92 -20.72
CA SER A 647 -23.96 25.13 -19.67
C SER A 647 -22.71 25.84 -20.22
N THR A 648 -21.96 26.46 -19.31
CA THR A 648 -20.62 26.99 -19.57
C THR A 648 -19.65 26.30 -18.62
N GLU A 649 -18.70 25.57 -19.19
CA GLU A 649 -17.74 24.73 -18.50
C GLU A 649 -16.38 25.46 -18.40
N SER A 650 -15.59 25.13 -17.38
CA SER A 650 -14.26 25.71 -17.15
C SER A 650 -13.16 24.70 -17.42
N LEU A 651 -12.10 25.12 -18.11
CA LEU A 651 -10.90 24.32 -18.34
C LEU A 651 -9.68 25.01 -17.73
N TYR A 652 -8.88 24.23 -17.02
CA TYR A 652 -7.64 24.65 -16.39
C TYR A 652 -6.42 24.15 -17.16
N GLY A 653 -5.38 25.00 -17.22
CA GLY A 653 -4.07 24.73 -17.79
C GLY A 653 -2.94 25.09 -16.83
N TRP A 654 -1.69 24.81 -17.21
CA TRP A 654 -0.50 24.98 -16.38
C TRP A 654 0.66 25.67 -17.10
N PHE A 655 1.39 26.51 -16.38
CA PHE A 655 2.49 27.33 -16.88
C PHE A 655 3.67 27.30 -15.90
N SER A 656 4.89 27.36 -16.43
CA SER A 656 6.10 27.36 -15.60
C SER A 656 6.18 28.63 -14.75
N PRO A 657 6.98 28.64 -13.67
CA PRO A 657 7.32 29.87 -12.94
C PRO A 657 7.69 31.04 -13.87
N GLN A 658 8.46 30.76 -14.94
CA GLN A 658 8.89 31.72 -15.97
C GLN A 658 7.89 31.89 -17.14
N GLY A 659 6.63 31.50 -16.97
CA GLY A 659 5.53 31.73 -17.91
C GLY A 659 5.58 30.95 -19.23
N GLN A 660 6.38 29.88 -19.32
CA GLN A 660 6.26 28.94 -20.44
C GLN A 660 4.93 28.17 -20.33
N GLU A 661 4.19 28.00 -21.42
CA GLU A 661 3.00 27.15 -21.45
C GLU A 661 3.41 25.67 -21.36
N LEU A 662 2.97 24.99 -20.29
CA LEU A 662 3.35 23.60 -19.97
C LEU A 662 2.19 22.63 -20.21
N ALA A 663 0.97 23.05 -19.87
CA ALA A 663 -0.26 22.35 -20.21
C ALA A 663 -1.31 23.35 -20.70
N VAL A 664 -1.80 23.16 -21.91
CA VAL A 664 -2.92 23.94 -22.45
C VAL A 664 -4.20 23.71 -21.61
N PRO A 665 -5.12 24.69 -21.50
CA PRO A 665 -6.39 24.52 -20.78
C PRO A 665 -7.20 23.31 -21.29
N ALA A 666 -7.24 22.25 -20.49
CA ALA A 666 -7.79 20.95 -20.92
C ALA A 666 -8.35 20.07 -19.79
N TYR A 667 -8.23 20.49 -18.53
CA TYR A 667 -8.57 19.72 -17.32
C TYR A 667 -9.71 20.38 -16.54
N SER A 668 -10.51 19.62 -15.79
CA SER A 668 -11.59 20.18 -14.96
C SER A 668 -11.13 20.63 -13.57
N ALA A 669 -9.95 20.17 -13.11
CA ALA A 669 -9.18 20.79 -12.04
C ALA A 669 -7.68 20.42 -12.16
N ILE A 670 -6.81 21.23 -11.57
CA ILE A 670 -5.36 20.99 -11.41
C ILE A 670 -5.01 21.48 -10.00
N ASP A 671 -4.64 20.56 -9.11
CA ASP A 671 -4.51 20.81 -7.67
C ASP A 671 -3.14 20.35 -7.16
N TYR A 672 -2.46 21.14 -6.34
CA TYR A 672 -1.10 20.81 -5.88
C TYR A 672 -1.11 20.06 -4.54
N ASP A 673 -0.44 18.92 -4.51
CA ASP A 673 -0.21 18.07 -3.35
C ASP A 673 1.17 18.41 -2.76
N ALA A 674 1.18 19.22 -1.72
CA ALA A 674 2.41 19.84 -1.21
C ALA A 674 3.31 18.87 -0.45
N GLU A 675 2.72 17.92 0.29
CA GLU A 675 3.44 16.86 1.02
C GLU A 675 4.30 16.01 0.07
N HIS A 676 3.79 15.77 -1.14
CA HIS A 676 4.43 14.93 -2.16
C HIS A 676 4.94 15.70 -3.39
N GLY A 677 4.96 17.04 -3.38
CA GLY A 677 5.58 17.86 -4.42
C GLY A 677 4.91 17.86 -5.82
N VAL A 678 3.67 17.38 -5.97
CA VAL A 678 3.07 17.03 -7.29
C VAL A 678 1.71 17.66 -7.59
N LEU A 679 1.40 17.90 -8.87
CA LEU A 679 0.13 18.46 -9.36
C LEU A 679 -0.85 17.35 -9.77
N ARG A 680 -1.88 17.13 -8.96
CA ARG A 680 -3.01 16.23 -9.21
C ARG A 680 -3.87 16.81 -10.35
N LEU A 681 -3.92 16.13 -11.49
CA LEU A 681 -4.71 16.54 -12.66
C LEU A 681 -6.07 15.84 -12.62
N THR A 682 -7.18 16.56 -12.77
CA THR A 682 -8.54 15.98 -12.73
C THR A 682 -9.30 16.34 -13.99
N LYS A 683 -10.07 15.39 -14.55
CA LYS A 683 -10.95 15.64 -15.69
C LYS A 683 -12.22 14.81 -15.56
N ASP A 684 -13.36 15.41 -15.88
CA ASP A 684 -14.68 14.79 -15.86
C ASP A 684 -15.00 14.14 -14.49
N GLY A 685 -14.56 14.79 -13.39
CA GLY A 685 -14.76 14.33 -12.01
C GLY A 685 -13.86 13.18 -11.55
N VAL A 686 -12.86 12.77 -12.33
CA VAL A 686 -11.96 11.64 -12.02
C VAL A 686 -10.49 12.08 -12.10
N LEU A 687 -9.66 11.62 -11.15
CA LEU A 687 -8.22 11.85 -11.14
C LEU A 687 -7.57 11.27 -12.41
N LYS A 688 -6.90 12.13 -13.18
CA LYS A 688 -6.25 11.84 -14.48
C LYS A 688 -4.72 12.00 -14.45
N GLY A 689 -4.10 12.17 -13.28
CA GLY A 689 -2.65 12.08 -13.17
C GLY A 689 -2.03 12.88 -12.04
N LEU A 690 -0.70 12.83 -12.02
CA LEU A 690 0.21 13.71 -11.29
C LEU A 690 1.16 14.35 -12.31
N MET A 691 1.52 15.62 -12.14
CA MET A 691 2.47 16.36 -12.98
C MET A 691 3.46 17.11 -12.09
N ALA A 692 4.71 17.23 -12.51
CA ALA A 692 5.71 18.03 -11.81
C ALA A 692 5.44 19.53 -12.01
N PRO A 693 5.89 20.39 -11.06
CA PRO A 693 5.91 21.85 -11.21
C PRO A 693 6.41 22.35 -12.58
N ASP A 694 7.46 21.73 -13.11
CA ASP A 694 8.09 22.06 -14.40
C ASP A 694 7.30 21.59 -15.65
N GLY A 695 6.14 20.95 -15.47
CA GLY A 695 5.26 20.47 -16.53
C GLY A 695 5.49 19.02 -16.96
N LYS A 696 6.51 18.35 -16.44
CA LYS A 696 6.80 16.94 -16.70
C LYS A 696 5.72 16.05 -16.05
N LEU A 697 4.90 15.37 -16.85
CA LEU A 697 3.88 14.42 -16.37
C LEU A 697 4.55 13.19 -15.68
N LEU A 698 3.98 12.68 -14.56
CA LEU A 698 4.72 11.86 -13.54
C LEU A 698 4.54 10.18 -13.47
N LEU A 699 3.12 10.42 -13.57
CA LEU A 699 1.80 9.69 -13.52
C LEU A 699 0.70 10.24 -14.48
N PRO A 700 0.31 9.52 -15.55
CA PRO A 700 -0.89 9.79 -16.35
C PRO A 700 -2.14 9.02 -15.87
N ALA A 701 -3.26 9.19 -16.57
CA ALA A 701 -4.65 8.98 -16.16
C ALA A 701 -5.17 7.53 -15.90
N GLN A 702 -4.30 6.58 -15.54
CA GLN A 702 -4.53 5.17 -15.89
C GLN A 702 -4.63 4.16 -14.72
N TYR A 703 -4.68 4.62 -13.48
CA TYR A 703 -4.76 3.76 -12.29
C TYR A 703 -6.19 3.67 -11.74
N LYS A 704 -6.50 2.59 -11.00
CA LYS A 704 -7.86 2.32 -10.49
C LYS A 704 -8.18 3.10 -9.22
N ASP A 705 -7.20 3.20 -8.31
CA ASP A 705 -7.26 4.01 -7.08
C ASP A 705 -5.84 4.39 -6.62
N ILE A 706 -5.70 5.51 -5.90
CA ILE A 706 -4.43 6.12 -5.47
C ILE A 706 -4.57 6.65 -4.03
N GLN A 707 -3.84 6.08 -3.07
CA GLN A 707 -3.95 6.39 -1.63
C GLN A 707 -2.59 6.79 -1.04
N ALA A 708 -2.56 7.68 -0.04
CA ALA A 708 -1.32 8.09 0.65
C ALA A 708 -0.98 7.14 1.83
N ALA A 709 0.31 6.89 2.08
CA ALA A 709 0.78 5.85 3.01
C ALA A 709 2.20 6.13 3.57
N GLY A 710 2.33 7.19 4.37
CA GLY A 710 3.63 7.67 4.88
C GLY A 710 4.30 8.60 3.88
N ASP A 711 5.63 8.58 3.78
CA ASP A 711 6.42 9.37 2.83
C ASP A 711 6.24 8.93 1.34
N SER A 712 5.13 8.25 1.02
CA SER A 712 4.84 7.62 -0.27
C SER A 712 3.35 7.32 -0.46
N TYR A 713 2.89 7.24 -1.71
CA TYR A 713 1.57 6.73 -2.09
C TYR A 713 1.57 5.21 -2.30
N VAL A 714 0.54 4.52 -1.79
CA VAL A 714 0.17 3.17 -2.21
C VAL A 714 -0.78 3.24 -3.40
N LEU A 715 -0.34 2.68 -4.52
CA LEU A 715 -1.09 2.59 -5.77
C LEU A 715 -1.81 1.24 -5.86
N THR A 716 -3.15 1.27 -5.90
CA THR A 716 -3.97 0.05 -5.83
C THR A 716 -4.47 -0.35 -7.21
N GLY A 717 -3.76 -1.31 -7.82
CA GLY A 717 -4.24 -2.04 -9.00
C GLY A 717 -5.21 -3.18 -8.59
N PRO A 718 -5.96 -3.77 -9.54
CA PRO A 718 -6.82 -4.92 -9.23
C PRO A 718 -6.07 -6.20 -8.82
N THR A 719 -4.73 -6.26 -8.97
CA THR A 719 -3.88 -7.42 -8.64
C THR A 719 -2.45 -7.07 -8.16
N LEU A 720 -2.13 -5.79 -7.88
CA LEU A 720 -0.77 -5.33 -7.50
C LEU A 720 -0.82 -4.14 -6.52
N TYR A 721 0.21 -4.05 -5.66
CA TYR A 721 0.47 -2.94 -4.73
C TYR A 721 1.95 -2.52 -4.77
N GLY A 722 2.26 -1.22 -4.62
CA GLY A 722 3.61 -0.66 -4.55
C GLY A 722 3.61 0.79 -4.01
N LEU A 723 4.80 1.35 -3.75
CA LEU A 723 5.05 2.61 -3.02
C LEU A 723 5.83 3.64 -3.88
N LEU A 724 5.20 4.80 -4.09
CA LEU A 724 5.69 5.95 -4.87
C LEU A 724 6.02 7.13 -3.94
N ASP A 725 7.24 7.64 -3.91
CA ASP A 725 7.67 8.69 -2.97
C ASP A 725 7.22 10.13 -3.30
N ALA A 726 7.50 11.02 -2.34
CA ALA A 726 7.21 12.46 -2.36
C ALA A 726 7.98 13.30 -3.41
N HIS A 727 8.73 12.68 -4.34
CA HIS A 727 9.33 13.35 -5.50
C HIS A 727 8.87 12.74 -6.83
N GLY A 728 8.03 11.70 -6.79
CA GLY A 728 7.62 10.93 -7.96
C GLY A 728 8.59 9.80 -8.34
N GLU A 729 9.57 9.49 -7.48
CA GLU A 729 10.46 8.33 -7.60
C GLU A 729 9.90 7.17 -6.73
N TRP A 730 10.51 5.98 -6.74
CA TRP A 730 9.86 4.77 -6.16
C TRP A 730 10.66 4.14 -5.02
N SER A 731 10.03 4.09 -3.85
CA SER A 731 10.60 3.54 -2.62
C SER A 731 10.44 2.01 -2.54
N ALA A 732 9.35 1.44 -3.09
CA ALA A 732 9.21 0.00 -3.34
C ALA A 732 8.25 -0.30 -4.52
N PRO A 733 8.50 -1.34 -5.34
CA PRO A 733 7.84 -1.51 -6.64
C PRO A 733 6.52 -2.28 -6.53
N LEU A 734 5.70 -2.19 -7.58
CA LEU A 734 4.52 -3.06 -7.79
C LEU A 734 4.95 -4.51 -8.07
N ALA A 735 4.59 -5.48 -7.21
CA ALA A 735 5.05 -6.88 -7.32
C ALA A 735 4.04 -7.94 -6.83
N GLN A 736 4.19 -9.19 -7.30
CA GLN A 736 3.48 -10.36 -6.75
C GLN A 736 4.17 -10.91 -5.50
N VAL A 737 3.53 -10.72 -4.35
CA VAL A 737 4.02 -11.09 -3.02
C VAL A 737 2.83 -11.44 -2.14
N GLU A 738 2.92 -12.49 -1.32
CA GLU A 738 2.00 -12.63 -0.20
C GLU A 738 2.45 -11.68 0.91
N LEU A 739 1.89 -10.48 0.90
CA LEU A 739 2.21 -9.42 1.84
C LEU A 739 1.38 -9.58 3.11
N SER A 740 2.07 -9.76 4.24
CA SER A 740 1.48 -9.65 5.57
C SER A 740 1.09 -8.19 5.85
N ASP A 741 -0.14 -7.82 5.51
CA ASP A 741 -0.80 -6.52 5.69
C ASP A 741 0.07 -5.28 5.37
N LEU A 742 -0.22 -4.66 4.23
CA LEU A 742 0.53 -3.52 3.71
C LEU A 742 0.34 -2.21 4.49
N SER A 743 -0.57 -2.15 5.46
CA SER A 743 -0.92 -0.90 6.14
C SER A 743 0.23 -0.20 6.90
N ASN A 744 1.39 -0.86 7.10
CA ASN A 744 2.59 -0.25 7.71
C ASN A 744 3.89 -1.09 7.48
N ARG A 745 4.29 -1.43 6.23
CA ARG A 745 5.58 -2.14 5.97
C ARG A 745 6.39 -1.61 4.77
N PRO A 746 7.67 -1.20 4.94
CA PRO A 746 8.31 -0.32 3.95
C PRO A 746 9.38 -0.98 3.04
N TYR A 747 10.07 -2.06 3.46
CA TYR A 747 10.39 -3.15 2.53
C TYR A 747 10.00 -4.54 3.14
N GLN A 748 10.50 -5.65 2.55
CA GLN A 748 9.81 -6.95 2.55
C GLN A 748 10.74 -8.17 2.75
N LEU A 749 10.31 -9.14 3.56
CA LEU A 749 11.07 -10.35 3.91
C LEU A 749 10.44 -11.59 3.25
N LYS A 750 11.21 -12.37 2.45
CA LYS A 750 10.65 -13.45 1.60
C LYS A 750 11.32 -14.82 1.82
N SER A 751 10.50 -15.88 1.80
CA SER A 751 10.90 -17.30 1.93
C SER A 751 11.95 -17.74 0.90
N ARG A 752 12.92 -18.57 1.32
CA ARG A 752 13.72 -19.43 0.43
C ARG A 752 14.23 -20.70 1.11
N GLY A 753 13.43 -21.76 1.05
CA GLY A 753 13.83 -23.07 1.57
C GLY A 753 14.04 -23.03 3.09
N ALA A 754 15.26 -23.30 3.55
CA ALA A 754 15.60 -23.26 4.97
C ALA A 754 15.89 -21.84 5.51
N ASP A 755 16.15 -20.84 4.66
CA ASP A 755 16.56 -19.49 5.09
C ASP A 755 15.84 -18.37 4.30
N LEU A 756 15.13 -17.50 5.01
CA LEU A 756 14.63 -16.22 4.49
C LEU A 756 15.78 -15.22 4.33
N VAL A 757 15.69 -14.31 3.35
CA VAL A 757 16.62 -13.16 3.27
C VAL A 757 15.85 -11.85 3.13
N ALA A 758 16.40 -10.82 3.79
CA ALA A 758 15.64 -9.71 4.37
C ALA A 758 15.97 -8.35 3.78
N PHE A 759 15.05 -7.42 3.93
CA PHE A 759 15.07 -6.05 3.40
C PHE A 759 14.45 -5.16 4.50
N ASP A 760 15.12 -4.05 4.89
CA ASP A 760 14.70 -3.13 5.98
C ASP A 760 13.67 -2.02 5.61
N ILE A 761 13.87 -0.70 5.86
CA ILE A 761 12.84 0.35 5.61
C ILE A 761 13.24 1.70 4.90
N GLN A 762 14.53 2.12 4.78
CA GLN A 762 15.04 3.13 3.77
C GLN A 762 16.17 2.64 2.77
N GLY A 763 15.84 2.01 1.62
CA GLY A 763 16.75 1.35 0.64
C GLY A 763 17.36 -0.08 0.83
N ARG A 764 17.87 -0.50 2.02
CA ARG A 764 18.95 -1.52 2.15
C ARG A 764 18.58 -3.02 2.32
N GLN A 765 19.56 -3.81 1.84
CA GLN A 765 20.94 -6.31 2.19
C GLN A 765 21.41 -6.96 3.56
N SER A 766 20.64 -7.89 4.16
CA SER A 766 21.21 -9.01 4.90
C SER A 766 22.46 -9.52 4.17
N THR A 767 23.64 -9.22 4.70
CA THR A 767 24.93 -9.53 4.07
C THR A 767 25.32 -11.00 4.21
N ALA A 768 24.49 -11.80 4.87
CA ALA A 768 24.56 -13.26 4.86
C ALA A 768 24.05 -13.81 3.51
N SER A 769 24.82 -14.72 2.92
CA SER A 769 24.48 -15.34 1.64
C SER A 769 23.31 -16.31 1.75
N ALA A 770 22.68 -16.62 0.60
CA ALA A 770 21.92 -17.85 0.40
C ALA A 770 22.71 -18.83 -0.51
N PRO A 771 23.54 -19.73 0.05
CA PRO A 771 24.29 -20.73 -0.72
C PRO A 771 23.64 -22.12 -0.65
N GLN A 772 23.49 -22.75 -1.81
CA GLN A 772 22.82 -24.05 -2.02
C GLN A 772 23.74 -25.26 -1.69
N PRO A 773 23.26 -26.52 -1.83
CA PRO A 773 23.53 -27.17 -3.11
C PRO A 773 22.37 -28.03 -3.67
N ILE A 774 21.74 -27.52 -4.74
CA ILE A 774 21.61 -28.16 -6.06
C ILE A 774 21.93 -29.67 -6.08
N ALA A 775 20.90 -30.50 -5.92
CA ALA A 775 20.82 -31.87 -6.43
C ALA A 775 19.33 -32.26 -6.49
N SER A 776 18.65 -32.26 -7.64
CA SER A 776 19.11 -32.34 -9.04
C SER A 776 18.55 -31.22 -9.94
N GLY A 777 19.30 -30.82 -10.98
CA GLY A 777 18.68 -30.21 -12.18
C GLY A 777 18.74 -28.69 -12.35
N GLN A 778 19.76 -28.00 -11.82
CA GLN A 778 20.13 -26.62 -12.23
C GLN A 778 19.00 -25.57 -12.28
N GLU A 779 18.40 -25.23 -11.14
CA GLU A 779 17.83 -23.88 -11.01
C GLU A 779 18.97 -22.84 -11.05
N GLU A 780 18.87 -21.85 -11.93
CA GLU A 780 19.91 -20.83 -12.07
C GLU A 780 19.86 -19.79 -10.95
N PRO A 781 21.01 -19.21 -10.54
CA PRO A 781 21.04 -18.03 -9.67
C PRO A 781 20.25 -16.82 -10.20
N SER A 782 19.94 -16.77 -11.49
CA SER A 782 19.14 -15.72 -12.17
C SER A 782 17.65 -15.75 -11.80
N GLN A 783 17.07 -16.94 -11.61
CA GLN A 783 15.68 -17.15 -11.19
C GLN A 783 15.42 -16.66 -9.76
N TRP A 784 16.50 -16.43 -9.02
CA TRP A 784 16.52 -16.11 -7.61
C TRP A 784 16.67 -14.61 -7.31
N TRP A 785 16.59 -13.74 -8.34
CA TRP A 785 16.55 -12.28 -8.21
C TRP A 785 15.09 -11.80 -8.32
N TRP A 786 14.65 -10.88 -7.46
CA TRP A 786 13.35 -10.21 -7.67
C TRP A 786 13.54 -9.01 -8.61
N PRO A 787 12.54 -8.71 -9.46
CA PRO A 787 12.50 -7.44 -10.17
C PRO A 787 12.06 -6.30 -9.23
N HIS A 788 12.68 -5.14 -9.42
CA HIS A 788 12.13 -3.83 -9.09
C HIS A 788 11.96 -3.09 -10.42
N THR A 789 10.73 -2.67 -10.73
CA THR A 789 10.49 -1.78 -11.88
C THR A 789 10.65 -0.36 -11.39
N GLU A 790 11.81 0.25 -11.72
CA GLU A 790 12.10 1.65 -11.40
C GLU A 790 11.19 2.52 -12.28
N HIS A 791 10.07 2.97 -11.73
CA HIS A 791 9.12 3.80 -12.46
C HIS A 791 9.52 5.29 -12.38
N ALA A 792 9.57 5.93 -13.55
CA ALA A 792 9.54 7.37 -13.73
C ALA A 792 8.97 7.63 -15.15
N TYR A 793 7.64 7.53 -15.24
CA TYR A 793 6.74 7.54 -16.41
C TYR A 793 7.22 6.94 -17.72
N GLU A 794 6.71 5.73 -17.96
CA GLU A 794 6.30 5.17 -19.25
C GLU A 794 7.35 5.08 -20.35
N ASP A 795 7.91 6.21 -20.80
CA ASP A 795 8.70 6.29 -22.02
C ASP A 795 10.20 6.01 -21.80
N ASN A 796 10.61 5.61 -20.58
CA ASN A 796 11.97 5.18 -20.22
C ASN A 796 12.01 3.86 -19.44
N GLU A 797 10.88 3.15 -19.34
CA GLU A 797 10.71 1.99 -18.45
C GLU A 797 11.74 0.87 -18.67
N THR A 798 12.35 0.46 -17.57
CA THR A 798 13.49 -0.46 -17.53
C THR A 798 13.39 -1.29 -16.24
N THR A 799 13.04 -2.58 -16.32
CA THR A 799 13.02 -3.44 -15.13
C THR A 799 14.45 -3.82 -14.70
N VAL A 800 14.68 -3.77 -13.38
CA VAL A 800 15.99 -4.00 -12.75
C VAL A 800 15.87 -5.16 -11.78
N PHE A 801 16.76 -6.14 -11.88
CA PHE A 801 16.78 -7.29 -10.99
C PHE A 801 17.89 -7.14 -9.96
N TYR A 802 17.54 -7.33 -8.69
CA TYR A 802 18.47 -7.23 -7.58
C TYR A 802 18.70 -8.61 -6.95
N GLY A 803 19.95 -8.85 -6.55
CA GLY A 803 20.34 -10.07 -5.85
C GLY A 803 20.29 -9.92 -4.33
N PHE A 804 20.39 -11.06 -3.63
CA PHE A 804 20.29 -11.27 -2.18
C PHE A 804 21.38 -10.56 -1.31
N ASP A 805 21.94 -9.44 -1.79
CA ASP A 805 23.03 -8.67 -1.16
C ASP A 805 22.97 -7.14 -1.41
N PHE A 806 21.80 -6.60 -1.76
CA PHE A 806 21.55 -5.15 -1.98
C PHE A 806 22.23 -4.58 -3.22
N LYS A 807 22.41 -5.41 -4.25
CA LYS A 807 23.07 -5.00 -5.49
C LYS A 807 22.30 -5.50 -6.70
N GLU A 808 22.25 -4.63 -7.70
CA GLU A 808 21.79 -4.94 -9.04
C GLU A 808 22.49 -6.19 -9.61
N ARG A 809 21.83 -6.86 -10.55
CA ARG A 809 22.32 -8.06 -11.25
C ARG A 809 22.17 -7.93 -12.75
N VAL A 810 21.01 -7.50 -13.22
CA VAL A 810 20.70 -7.30 -14.64
C VAL A 810 19.58 -6.26 -14.80
N ARG A 811 19.58 -5.56 -15.93
CA ARG A 811 18.71 -4.43 -16.26
C ARG A 811 18.25 -4.55 -17.72
N ILE A 812 16.95 -4.48 -18.00
CA ILE A 812 16.36 -4.73 -19.33
C ILE A 812 15.44 -3.59 -19.80
N PRO A 813 15.46 -3.19 -21.10
CA PRO A 813 14.81 -1.97 -21.59
C PRO A 813 13.31 -2.16 -21.92
N GLY A 814 12.53 -2.54 -20.91
CA GLY A 814 11.07 -2.63 -20.93
C GLY A 814 10.51 -3.30 -19.67
N GLN A 815 9.22 -3.61 -19.67
CA GLN A 815 8.47 -4.07 -18.49
C GLN A 815 8.17 -5.58 -18.54
N LEU A 816 8.23 -6.26 -17.39
CA LEU A 816 7.79 -7.65 -17.25
C LEU A 816 6.26 -7.80 -17.23
N PRO A 817 5.69 -8.84 -17.88
CA PRO A 817 4.36 -9.34 -17.55
C PRO A 817 4.27 -9.73 -16.06
N SER A 818 3.09 -9.58 -15.46
CA SER A 818 2.89 -9.69 -14.00
C SER A 818 3.19 -11.06 -13.37
N TYR A 819 3.45 -12.10 -14.17
CA TYR A 819 3.82 -13.45 -13.73
C TYR A 819 5.21 -13.89 -14.23
N ALA A 820 5.98 -13.01 -14.88
CA ALA A 820 7.25 -13.36 -15.50
C ALA A 820 8.44 -13.27 -14.54
N ALA A 821 9.27 -14.31 -14.54
CA ALA A 821 10.59 -14.36 -13.92
C ALA A 821 11.61 -14.91 -14.93
N PHE A 822 12.91 -14.84 -14.63
CA PHE A 822 13.91 -15.55 -15.43
C PHE A 822 13.63 -17.06 -15.43
N SER A 823 13.58 -17.65 -16.62
CA SER A 823 13.51 -19.08 -16.84
C SER A 823 14.61 -19.47 -17.81
N GLU A 824 15.44 -20.43 -17.44
CA GLU A 824 16.65 -20.83 -18.20
C GLU A 824 17.57 -19.65 -18.60
N GLY A 825 17.68 -18.63 -17.76
CA GLY A 825 18.49 -17.45 -18.02
C GLY A 825 17.93 -16.48 -19.07
N VAL A 826 16.66 -16.63 -19.48
CA VAL A 826 15.96 -15.71 -20.40
C VAL A 826 14.66 -15.22 -19.76
N VAL A 827 14.22 -14.01 -20.08
CA VAL A 827 12.91 -13.48 -19.65
C VAL A 827 12.17 -12.80 -20.79
N THR A 828 10.86 -13.06 -20.87
CA THR A 828 9.92 -12.35 -21.74
C THR A 828 9.57 -11.01 -21.11
N PHE A 829 9.67 -9.94 -21.89
CA PHE A 829 9.30 -8.59 -21.47
C PHE A 829 8.61 -7.83 -22.60
N THR A 830 7.78 -6.86 -22.27
CA THR A 830 7.22 -5.92 -23.25
C THR A 830 8.26 -4.84 -23.50
N PRO A 831 8.89 -4.78 -24.68
CA PRO A 831 9.91 -3.82 -25.01
C PRO A 831 9.34 -2.41 -25.10
N ARG A 832 10.11 -1.45 -24.60
CA ARG A 832 9.84 -0.01 -24.71
C ARG A 832 9.42 0.38 -26.14
N GLY A 833 8.26 1.04 -26.26
CA GLY A 833 7.66 1.50 -27.51
C GLY A 833 6.52 0.63 -28.08
N ALA A 834 6.21 -0.53 -27.51
CA ALA A 834 5.07 -1.35 -27.93
C ALA A 834 3.73 -0.79 -27.44
N SER A 835 2.67 -0.83 -28.28
CA SER A 835 1.37 -0.24 -27.98
C SER A 835 0.29 -1.31 -27.71
N ARG A 836 -0.49 -1.14 -26.63
CA ARG A 836 -1.51 -2.10 -26.11
C ARG A 836 -2.74 -2.32 -27.02
N ARG A 837 -2.53 -2.81 -28.25
CA ARG A 837 -3.55 -3.28 -29.19
C ARG A 837 -3.01 -4.44 -30.03
N VAL A 838 -3.92 -5.34 -30.44
CA VAL A 838 -3.73 -6.44 -31.41
C VAL A 838 -2.56 -6.20 -32.38
N GLY A 839 -1.42 -6.82 -32.09
CA GLY A 839 -0.14 -6.55 -32.76
C GLY A 839 0.98 -6.02 -31.86
N GLU A 840 0.83 -6.07 -30.53
CA GLU A 840 1.88 -5.79 -29.54
C GLU A 840 3.22 -6.46 -29.92
N GLU A 841 4.31 -5.68 -29.96
CA GLU A 841 5.65 -6.26 -30.03
C GLU A 841 6.06 -6.69 -28.62
N LEU A 842 6.38 -7.98 -28.45
CA LEU A 842 7.01 -8.56 -27.27
C LEU A 842 8.49 -8.84 -27.55
N ALA A 843 9.30 -9.01 -26.51
CA ALA A 843 10.75 -9.22 -26.63
C ALA A 843 11.26 -10.25 -25.62
N LEU A 844 12.46 -10.78 -25.91
CA LEU A 844 13.22 -11.66 -25.04
C LEU A 844 14.57 -11.01 -24.72
N ALA A 845 15.00 -11.10 -23.47
CA ALA A 845 16.32 -10.68 -23.02
C ALA A 845 16.99 -11.76 -22.16
N ASP A 846 18.31 -11.87 -22.26
CA ASP A 846 19.11 -12.78 -21.44
C ASP A 846 19.40 -12.23 -20.03
N SER A 847 19.93 -13.09 -19.16
CA SER A 847 20.33 -12.78 -17.78
C SER A 847 21.54 -11.85 -17.65
N HIS A 848 22.08 -11.34 -18.76
CA HIS A 848 23.09 -10.27 -18.83
C HIS A 848 22.50 -8.95 -19.35
N GLY A 849 21.25 -8.95 -19.80
CA GLY A 849 20.50 -7.77 -20.26
C GLY A 849 20.46 -7.58 -21.78
N ASN A 850 21.04 -8.51 -22.56
CA ASN A 850 21.06 -8.40 -24.01
C ASN A 850 19.66 -8.67 -24.58
N VAL A 851 19.09 -7.71 -25.31
CA VAL A 851 17.83 -7.91 -26.03
C VAL A 851 18.08 -8.78 -27.26
N LEU A 852 17.43 -9.94 -27.29
CA LEU A 852 17.60 -10.98 -28.30
C LEU A 852 16.80 -10.69 -29.58
N GLY A 853 15.68 -9.97 -29.44
CA GLY A 853 14.91 -9.39 -30.54
C GLY A 853 13.52 -8.91 -30.11
N ARG A 854 12.67 -8.55 -31.09
CA ARG A 854 11.30 -8.04 -30.92
C ARG A 854 10.36 -8.73 -31.92
N TYR A 855 9.11 -8.98 -31.51
CA TYR A 855 8.18 -9.85 -32.24
C TYR A 855 6.72 -9.41 -32.08
N PRO A 856 5.96 -9.16 -33.17
CA PRO A 856 4.56 -8.73 -33.12
C PRO A 856 3.62 -9.91 -32.83
N TYR A 857 3.66 -10.40 -31.59
CA TYR A 857 2.97 -11.58 -31.08
C TYR A 857 2.05 -11.19 -29.91
N LYS A 858 0.86 -11.80 -29.86
CA LYS A 858 -0.15 -11.61 -28.80
C LYS A 858 0.42 -11.96 -27.42
N GLU A 859 1.25 -13.00 -27.37
CA GLU A 859 1.77 -13.59 -26.14
C GLU A 859 3.08 -14.31 -26.45
N ILE A 860 4.01 -14.35 -25.48
CA ILE A 860 5.18 -15.23 -25.46
C ILE A 860 5.23 -15.88 -24.07
N GLY A 861 5.21 -17.20 -24.00
CA GLY A 861 5.22 -17.96 -22.74
C GLY A 861 6.59 -18.00 -22.05
N PRO A 862 6.70 -18.72 -20.93
CA PRO A 862 7.99 -18.93 -20.26
C PRO A 862 8.93 -19.75 -21.14
N MET A 863 10.23 -19.44 -21.06
CA MET A 863 11.29 -20.25 -21.67
C MET A 863 11.42 -21.58 -20.92
N SER A 864 11.35 -22.71 -21.63
CA SER A 864 11.43 -24.05 -21.05
C SER A 864 12.04 -25.02 -22.07
N ASP A 865 13.00 -25.84 -21.65
CA ASP A 865 13.78 -26.76 -22.49
C ASP A 865 14.42 -26.12 -23.74
N GLY A 866 14.73 -24.84 -23.65
CA GLY A 866 15.32 -24.03 -24.71
C GLY A 866 14.35 -23.26 -25.61
N PHE A 867 13.03 -23.36 -25.36
CA PHE A 867 11.99 -22.76 -26.20
C PHE A 867 10.92 -22.02 -25.39
N ALA A 868 10.47 -20.87 -25.91
CA ALA A 868 9.27 -20.17 -25.43
C ALA A 868 8.16 -20.26 -26.48
N THR A 869 6.93 -20.61 -26.06
CA THR A 869 5.74 -20.51 -26.94
C THR A 869 5.50 -19.07 -27.36
N PHE A 870 4.85 -18.83 -28.50
CA PHE A 870 4.28 -17.52 -28.83
C PHE A 870 3.01 -17.64 -29.65
N GLU A 871 2.05 -16.71 -29.49
CA GLU A 871 0.85 -16.64 -30.33
C GLU A 871 0.88 -15.48 -31.33
N GLN A 872 0.58 -15.75 -32.60
CA GLN A 872 0.38 -14.74 -33.65
C GLN A 872 -1.09 -14.74 -34.14
N PHE A 873 -1.65 -13.57 -34.45
CA PHE A 873 -3.00 -13.46 -35.02
C PHE A 873 -3.06 -14.00 -36.46
N ALA A 874 -4.06 -14.85 -36.76
CA ALA A 874 -4.30 -15.28 -38.13
C ALA A 874 -4.93 -14.14 -38.97
N PRO A 875 -4.52 -13.93 -40.24
CA PRO A 875 -5.10 -12.88 -41.08
C PRO A 875 -6.62 -13.05 -41.31
N ARG A 876 -7.39 -11.97 -41.10
CA ARG A 876 -8.82 -11.95 -41.45
C ARG A 876 -9.01 -12.04 -42.96
N ALA A 877 -9.73 -13.07 -43.42
CA ALA A 877 -10.22 -13.13 -44.79
C ALA A 877 -11.24 -11.98 -45.05
N PRO A 878 -11.17 -11.28 -46.19
CA PRO A 878 -12.04 -10.12 -46.45
C PRO A 878 -13.49 -10.55 -46.77
N VAL A 879 -14.41 -10.32 -45.84
CA VAL A 879 -15.84 -10.57 -46.03
C VAL A 879 -16.47 -9.46 -46.87
N GLY A 880 -17.02 -9.82 -48.04
CA GLY A 880 -17.64 -8.87 -48.96
C GLY A 880 -18.94 -8.26 -48.42
N ARG A 881 -19.17 -6.96 -48.68
CA ARG A 881 -20.39 -6.25 -48.25
C ARG A 881 -21.66 -6.80 -48.90
N LYS A 882 -22.39 -7.69 -48.20
CA LYS A 882 -23.84 -7.91 -48.38
C LYS A 882 -24.45 -8.54 -47.12
N GLN A 883 -25.66 -8.08 -46.80
CA GLN A 883 -26.56 -8.42 -45.68
C GLN A 883 -26.25 -9.71 -44.90
N ALA A 884 -25.90 -9.54 -43.62
CA ALA A 884 -26.02 -10.56 -42.56
C ALA A 884 -26.59 -9.88 -41.29
N LYS A 885 -26.99 -10.67 -40.29
CA LYS A 885 -27.58 -10.18 -39.03
C LYS A 885 -26.62 -9.28 -38.24
N LYS A 886 -27.14 -8.53 -37.25
CA LYS A 886 -26.33 -8.12 -36.09
C LYS A 886 -25.65 -9.39 -35.52
N PRO A 887 -24.32 -9.42 -35.34
CA PRO A 887 -23.65 -10.51 -34.63
C PRO A 887 -24.16 -10.62 -33.19
N SER A 888 -24.05 -11.79 -32.58
CA SER A 888 -24.09 -11.89 -31.11
C SER A 888 -22.74 -11.45 -30.53
N ALA A 889 -22.60 -11.46 -29.20
CA ALA A 889 -21.32 -11.16 -28.55
C ALA A 889 -20.25 -12.23 -28.86
N ASP A 890 -20.68 -13.44 -29.21
CA ASP A 890 -19.86 -14.65 -29.33
C ASP A 890 -19.14 -14.78 -30.68
N ASP A 891 -19.57 -14.02 -31.71
CA ASP A 891 -19.05 -14.04 -33.08
C ASP A 891 -17.63 -13.40 -33.24
N TYR A 892 -16.96 -13.00 -32.14
CA TYR A 892 -15.94 -11.93 -32.19
C TYR A 892 -14.48 -12.29 -31.86
N GLU A 893 -14.14 -13.52 -31.48
CA GLU A 893 -12.74 -13.89 -31.20
C GLU A 893 -11.89 -14.13 -32.48
N PRO A 894 -10.74 -13.47 -32.65
CA PRO A 894 -9.84 -13.72 -33.77
C PRO A 894 -8.96 -14.96 -33.50
N ARG A 895 -9.04 -15.97 -34.37
CA ARG A 895 -8.19 -17.18 -34.26
C ARG A 895 -6.70 -16.80 -34.29
N THR A 896 -5.94 -17.35 -33.34
CA THR A 896 -4.48 -17.24 -33.29
C THR A 896 -3.79 -18.50 -33.79
N ARG A 897 -2.47 -18.43 -33.97
CA ARG A 897 -1.58 -19.53 -34.32
C ARG A 897 -0.35 -19.49 -33.41
N THR A 898 -0.05 -20.60 -32.74
CA THR A 898 1.09 -20.72 -31.83
C THR A 898 2.34 -21.25 -32.55
N GLY A 899 3.50 -20.70 -32.22
CA GLY A 899 4.85 -21.12 -32.64
C GLY A 899 5.83 -21.06 -31.47
N TYR A 900 7.15 -21.13 -31.72
CA TYR A 900 8.19 -21.05 -30.69
C TYR A 900 9.42 -20.23 -31.07
N LEU A 901 9.98 -19.56 -30.06
CA LEU A 901 11.27 -18.86 -30.08
C LEU A 901 12.34 -19.67 -29.34
N ASP A 902 13.61 -19.60 -29.77
CA ASP A 902 14.76 -20.19 -29.06
C ASP A 902 15.35 -19.28 -27.95
N ARG A 903 16.34 -19.78 -27.19
CA ARG A 903 17.11 -18.98 -26.20
C ARG A 903 17.95 -17.84 -26.82
N GLN A 904 17.92 -17.61 -28.13
CA GLN A 904 18.46 -16.42 -28.79
C GLN A 904 17.33 -15.60 -29.45
N GLY A 905 16.09 -15.82 -29.03
CA GLY A 905 14.86 -15.17 -29.47
C GLY A 905 14.45 -15.48 -30.92
N LYS A 906 15.20 -16.28 -31.68
CA LYS A 906 14.85 -16.49 -33.10
C LYS A 906 13.68 -17.45 -33.19
N VAL A 907 12.85 -17.27 -34.23
CA VAL A 907 11.74 -18.18 -34.53
C VAL A 907 12.30 -19.54 -34.93
N ALA A 908 12.44 -20.43 -33.96
CA ALA A 908 12.82 -21.81 -34.18
C ALA A 908 11.70 -22.58 -34.89
N ILE A 909 10.45 -22.26 -34.55
CA ILE A 909 9.25 -22.95 -35.02
C ILE A 909 8.20 -21.91 -35.42
N PRO A 910 7.91 -21.73 -36.72
CA PRO A 910 6.90 -20.78 -37.19
C PRO A 910 5.49 -21.06 -36.63
N PRO A 911 4.61 -20.04 -36.56
CA PRO A 911 3.29 -20.19 -35.95
C PRO A 911 2.37 -21.03 -36.82
N ALA A 912 2.16 -22.28 -36.41
CA ALA A 912 1.49 -23.31 -37.20
C ALA A 912 0.32 -23.99 -36.47
N PHE A 913 0.34 -23.98 -35.14
CA PHE A 913 -0.60 -24.73 -34.29
C PHE A 913 -1.76 -23.84 -33.85
N ASP A 914 -2.97 -24.36 -33.66
CA ASP A 914 -4.12 -23.63 -33.08
C ASP A 914 -3.95 -23.41 -31.56
N ARG A 915 -3.05 -24.17 -30.91
CA ARG A 915 -2.55 -23.98 -29.54
C ARG A 915 -1.22 -24.71 -29.39
N ALA A 916 -0.35 -24.27 -28.49
CA ALA A 916 0.83 -25.04 -28.13
C ALA A 916 1.24 -24.81 -26.66
N GLU A 917 1.77 -25.83 -26.01
CA GLU A 917 2.20 -25.81 -24.60
C GLU A 917 3.72 -25.61 -24.47
N SER A 918 4.23 -25.38 -23.26
CA SER A 918 5.68 -25.23 -23.03
C SER A 918 6.47 -26.46 -23.49
N PHE A 919 7.71 -26.25 -23.93
CA PHE A 919 8.63 -27.36 -24.14
C PHE A 919 9.04 -27.98 -22.79
N SER A 920 9.09 -29.32 -22.75
CA SER A 920 9.64 -30.11 -21.66
C SER A 920 10.41 -31.28 -22.26
N GLU A 921 11.64 -31.49 -21.79
CA GLU A 921 12.58 -32.50 -22.25
C GLU A 921 12.80 -32.59 -23.78
N GLY A 922 12.72 -31.43 -24.45
CA GLY A 922 12.91 -31.26 -25.89
C GLY A 922 11.65 -31.56 -26.71
N ARG A 923 10.46 -31.60 -26.10
CA ARG A 923 9.17 -31.78 -26.78
C ARG A 923 8.11 -30.84 -26.27
N ALA A 924 7.12 -30.54 -27.11
CA ALA A 924 5.93 -29.83 -26.67
C ALA A 924 4.66 -30.42 -27.26
N VAL A 925 3.56 -30.22 -26.54
CA VAL A 925 2.20 -30.56 -26.97
C VAL A 925 1.66 -29.45 -27.86
N VAL A 926 1.01 -29.83 -28.96
CA VAL A 926 0.37 -28.92 -29.91
C VAL A 926 -1.05 -29.35 -30.22
N VAL A 927 -1.90 -28.39 -30.54
CA VAL A 927 -3.20 -28.61 -31.16
C VAL A 927 -3.14 -28.02 -32.57
N ALA A 928 -3.50 -28.78 -33.61
CA ALA A 928 -3.62 -28.26 -34.97
C ALA A 928 -4.84 -28.88 -35.67
N LYS A 929 -5.68 -28.02 -36.28
CA LYS A 929 -6.93 -28.41 -36.96
C LYS A 929 -7.78 -29.32 -36.06
N ASP A 930 -8.04 -28.81 -34.87
CA ASP A 930 -8.83 -29.46 -33.81
C ASP A 930 -8.31 -30.84 -33.35
N ASN A 931 -7.04 -31.19 -33.65
CA ASN A 931 -6.40 -32.44 -33.23
C ASN A 931 -5.11 -32.19 -32.45
N ILE A 932 -4.88 -32.96 -31.38
CA ILE A 932 -3.69 -32.88 -30.53
C ILE A 932 -2.52 -33.72 -31.12
N GLY A 933 -1.27 -33.28 -30.91
CA GLY A 933 -0.04 -34.00 -31.29
C GLY A 933 1.20 -33.49 -30.52
N MET A 934 2.36 -34.10 -30.77
CA MET A 934 3.65 -33.73 -30.17
C MET A 934 4.66 -33.33 -31.24
N ILE A 935 5.44 -32.28 -30.99
CA ILE A 935 6.50 -31.79 -31.88
C ILE A 935 7.91 -31.97 -31.32
N ASP A 936 8.89 -32.10 -32.21
CA ASP A 936 10.31 -31.99 -31.89
C ASP A 936 10.77 -30.52 -31.79
N THR A 937 12.03 -30.33 -31.40
CA THR A 937 12.70 -29.02 -31.32
C THR A 937 12.85 -28.29 -32.67
N HIS A 938 12.40 -28.88 -33.77
CA HIS A 938 12.35 -28.29 -35.11
C HIS A 938 10.90 -28.06 -35.60
N GLY A 939 9.91 -28.23 -34.71
CA GLY A 939 8.49 -28.04 -35.02
C GLY A 939 7.87 -29.14 -35.88
N LYS A 940 8.59 -30.26 -36.10
CA LYS A 940 8.05 -31.39 -36.86
C LYS A 940 7.17 -32.20 -35.93
N LEU A 941 5.95 -32.50 -36.38
CA LEU A 941 5.08 -33.46 -35.71
C LEU A 941 5.82 -34.80 -35.64
N VAL A 942 6.08 -35.24 -34.41
CA VAL A 942 6.63 -36.56 -34.10
C VAL A 942 5.49 -37.58 -34.14
N VAL A 943 4.35 -37.18 -33.56
CA VAL A 943 3.05 -37.85 -33.67
C VAL A 943 1.92 -36.82 -33.75
N HIS A 944 0.77 -37.23 -34.29
CA HIS A 944 -0.48 -36.49 -34.11
C HIS A 944 -1.72 -37.39 -34.18
N GLY A 945 -2.82 -36.90 -33.61
CA GLY A 945 -4.15 -37.48 -33.80
C GLY A 945 -4.71 -37.17 -35.19
N ALA A 946 -5.49 -38.10 -35.73
CA ALA A 946 -6.39 -37.86 -36.86
C ALA A 946 -7.61 -38.79 -36.77
N TRP A 947 -8.63 -38.54 -37.59
CA TRP A 947 -9.82 -39.39 -37.70
C TRP A 947 -9.83 -40.13 -39.05
N MET A 948 -10.19 -41.42 -39.04
CA MET A 948 -10.49 -42.16 -40.27
C MET A 948 -11.96 -41.99 -40.67
N CYS A 949 -12.26 -42.17 -41.96
CA CYS A 949 -13.62 -42.16 -42.49
C CYS A 949 -14.48 -43.27 -41.83
N GLY A 950 -15.35 -42.85 -40.91
CA GLY A 950 -16.04 -43.72 -39.95
C GLY A 950 -16.08 -43.15 -38.51
N ARG A 951 -15.23 -42.15 -38.20
CA ARG A 951 -14.96 -41.62 -36.84
C ARG A 951 -14.23 -42.63 -35.92
N GLU A 952 -13.31 -43.39 -36.49
CA GLU A 952 -12.30 -44.13 -35.70
C GLU A 952 -11.07 -43.22 -35.51
N PRO A 953 -10.59 -42.98 -34.27
CA PRO A 953 -9.41 -42.15 -34.04
C PRO A 953 -8.12 -42.94 -34.29
N VAL A 954 -7.10 -42.27 -34.85
CA VAL A 954 -5.76 -42.81 -35.11
C VAL A 954 -4.68 -41.91 -34.51
N ILE A 955 -3.54 -42.51 -34.13
CA ILE A 955 -2.26 -41.82 -34.01
C ILE A 955 -1.44 -42.10 -35.26
N LEU A 956 -0.94 -41.04 -35.90
CA LEU A 956 -0.02 -41.13 -37.03
C LEU A 956 1.40 -40.71 -36.61
N ASP A 957 2.42 -41.32 -37.23
CA ASP A 957 3.81 -40.85 -37.15
C ASP A 957 4.06 -39.61 -38.04
N ALA A 958 5.28 -39.08 -37.96
CA ALA A 958 5.77 -37.99 -38.81
C ALA A 958 5.68 -38.25 -40.34
N ALA A 959 5.48 -39.49 -40.77
CA ALA A 959 5.33 -39.90 -42.17
C ALA A 959 3.88 -40.22 -42.55
N GLY A 960 2.91 -40.04 -41.64
CA GLY A 960 1.50 -40.35 -41.84
C GLY A 960 1.15 -41.83 -41.72
N GLN A 961 2.07 -42.68 -41.25
CA GLN A 961 1.80 -44.10 -41.01
C GLN A 961 1.03 -44.25 -39.70
N VAL A 962 0.03 -45.15 -39.69
CA VAL A 962 -0.78 -45.42 -38.50
C VAL A 962 0.07 -46.15 -37.46
N LEU A 963 0.46 -45.45 -36.40
CA LEU A 963 1.06 -46.03 -35.20
C LEU A 963 0.01 -46.77 -34.36
N TRP A 964 -1.23 -46.24 -34.33
CA TRP A 964 -2.34 -46.87 -33.61
C TRP A 964 -3.71 -46.46 -34.19
N PRO A 965 -4.72 -47.36 -34.23
CA PRO A 965 -4.61 -48.79 -33.98
C PRO A 965 -3.88 -49.52 -35.12
N THR A 966 -2.95 -50.40 -34.73
CA THR A 966 -2.00 -51.10 -35.61
C THR A 966 -2.67 -51.86 -36.77
N ALA A 967 -3.92 -52.29 -36.59
CA ALA A 967 -4.70 -53.02 -37.60
C ALA A 967 -5.20 -52.17 -38.78
N ALA A 968 -5.22 -50.83 -38.68
CA ALA A 968 -5.89 -49.96 -39.66
C ALA A 968 -5.03 -49.59 -40.89
N ALA A 969 -3.72 -49.85 -40.87
CA ALA A 969 -2.69 -49.31 -41.78
C ALA A 969 -2.75 -49.73 -43.27
N LYS A 970 -3.92 -50.16 -43.80
CA LYS A 970 -4.11 -50.59 -45.20
C LYS A 970 -5.36 -50.02 -45.90
N LYS A 971 -6.16 -49.18 -45.24
CA LYS A 971 -7.28 -48.45 -45.89
C LYS A 971 -6.81 -47.06 -46.35
N LYS A 972 -7.31 -46.58 -47.50
CA LYS A 972 -7.03 -45.20 -47.94
C LYS A 972 -7.83 -44.20 -47.11
N HIS A 973 -7.17 -43.10 -46.76
CA HIS A 973 -7.74 -42.00 -45.99
C HIS A 973 -8.78 -41.20 -46.77
N CYS A 974 -9.67 -40.53 -46.03
CA CYS A 974 -10.58 -39.47 -46.46
C CYS A 974 -10.38 -38.30 -45.49
#